data_AF-A0A0G4N1N3-F1
#
_entry.id   AF-A0A0G4N1N3-F1
#
_cell.length_a   1.000
_cell.length_b   1.000
_cell.length_c   1.000
_cell.angle_alpha   90.00
_cell.angle_beta   90.00
_cell.angle_gamma   90.00
#
_symmetry.space_group_name_H-M   'P 1'
#
loop_
_entity.id
_entity.type
_entity.pdbx_description
1 polymer ?
#
loop_
_entity_poly.entity_id
_entity_poly.type
_entity_poly.pdbx_seq_one_letter_code
_entity_poly.pdbx_strand_id
1 'polypeptide(L)'
;MAGSKGKVCLAYSGGLDTSTILAWLIEQDYSVVCFLANVGQEEDWDAVEKKALQIGAEKMIIEDITQNFVDEFCWKAIACNAIYEDQYLLGTSLARPAIALPRERDAITSLTVAQERVIAPWRDPTFFNRFQGRNDLLDYAAEKGIPVTSTKAKPYSMDDNLAHCSYEAGMLEDPNVTPPEDMWTRTDSPLKAPDTPLDISIHFDKGLPVKVVTPEKTVTGSLELFKLLNDLGKQHGIGRIDIVENRYIGLKSRGCYDSPAMTLLRLSHISIEGLVLDGRVRSLRDNLSKQWSELLYNGLYFSPERAFLQPSLDFAQERVNGEVRLRLYKGNAYVLGRTSQEKLYSEEDASMDSLTTFDPSETSGFITIAAIRLKKVGKLESPFKGILKQALHGPDGPAEATFRKKDPKELALQHARILQQRKDLEAQILDSLILLSEYPATQGRHPASDPAPSDVAGFKTHVRLFQPGDFEDLIEERNANKLCGYTLCAKPKPQPSRGGPWKLMNVGSKDFGIVDRKEMERWCSQDCKRRALYVKVQLSETAAWERAGIPDIEIELMGEAQFTTKDSVSQATEAVGHLTLNDRKPTEDMAALALERGDNGTATAPGTVTLTIREKEVAPPVEPDSDEEDSEHERIAHMLIEGHKPGRGKAKAHEEAIEDAQD
;
A
#
# COMPACT_ATOMS: atom_id res chain seq x y z
N MET A 1 -31.77 17.23 -37.86
CA MET A 1 -31.50 17.46 -36.44
C MET A 1 -31.15 16.12 -35.84
N ALA A 2 -29.89 15.92 -35.45
CA ALA A 2 -29.50 14.70 -34.74
C ALA A 2 -30.26 14.70 -33.39
N GLY A 3 -30.93 13.60 -33.07
CA GLY A 3 -31.65 13.50 -31.79
C GLY A 3 -30.67 13.58 -30.62
N SER A 4 -31.10 14.19 -29.51
CA SER A 4 -30.34 14.25 -28.26
C SER A 4 -29.72 12.88 -27.92
N LYS A 5 -28.42 12.87 -27.55
CA LYS A 5 -27.72 11.65 -27.10
C LYS A 5 -28.22 11.13 -25.74
N GLY A 6 -29.15 11.84 -25.11
CA GLY A 6 -29.75 11.50 -23.82
C GLY A 6 -29.60 12.63 -22.81
N LYS A 7 -30.09 12.37 -21.60
CA LYS A 7 -29.97 13.26 -20.44
C LYS A 7 -28.80 12.80 -19.56
N VAL A 8 -28.01 13.75 -19.04
CA VAL A 8 -26.86 13.50 -18.18
C VAL A 8 -27.00 14.34 -16.92
N CYS A 9 -26.75 13.72 -15.76
CA CYS A 9 -26.55 14.43 -14.50
C CYS A 9 -25.06 14.74 -14.33
N LEU A 10 -24.70 16.01 -14.25
CA LEU A 10 -23.32 16.47 -14.03
C LEU A 10 -23.16 16.92 -12.57
N ALA A 11 -22.24 16.28 -11.85
CA ALA A 11 -21.73 16.84 -10.59
C ALA A 11 -20.99 18.16 -10.90
N TYR A 12 -21.62 19.27 -10.54
CA TYR A 12 -21.24 20.60 -10.97
C TYR A 12 -20.82 21.44 -9.77
N SER A 13 -19.60 21.99 -9.81
CA SER A 13 -19.02 22.79 -8.72
C SER A 13 -18.97 24.29 -8.99
N GLY A 14 -19.39 24.77 -10.17
CA GLY A 14 -19.20 26.17 -10.55
C GLY A 14 -17.77 26.53 -10.98
N GLY A 15 -16.80 25.65 -10.77
CA GLY A 15 -15.40 25.81 -11.17
C GLY A 15 -15.19 25.83 -12.69
N LEU A 16 -13.97 26.15 -13.12
CA LEU A 16 -13.58 26.19 -14.53
C LEU A 16 -13.86 24.85 -15.23
N ASP A 17 -13.33 23.76 -14.68
CA ASP A 17 -13.42 22.43 -15.30
C ASP A 17 -14.87 21.97 -15.48
N THR A 18 -15.68 22.03 -14.43
CA THR A 18 -17.08 21.59 -14.49
C THR A 18 -17.95 22.49 -15.37
N SER A 19 -17.60 23.78 -15.48
CA SER A 19 -18.25 24.72 -16.43
C SER A 19 -17.88 24.44 -17.88
N THR A 20 -16.61 24.14 -18.15
CA THR A 20 -16.16 23.72 -19.49
C THR A 20 -16.76 22.37 -19.86
N ILE A 21 -16.83 21.42 -18.93
CA ILE A 21 -17.48 20.12 -19.14
C ILE A 21 -18.97 20.29 -19.46
N LEU A 22 -19.67 21.18 -18.75
CA LEU A 22 -21.08 21.48 -19.02
C LEU A 22 -21.27 21.95 -20.47
N ALA A 23 -20.52 22.97 -20.89
CA ALA A 23 -20.60 23.47 -22.27
C ALA A 23 -20.22 22.39 -23.29
N TRP A 24 -19.17 21.61 -23.04
CA TRP A 24 -18.74 20.53 -23.92
C TRP A 24 -19.80 19.43 -24.05
N LEU A 25 -20.44 19.02 -22.95
CA LEU A 25 -21.52 18.01 -22.99
C LEU A 25 -22.72 18.50 -23.82
N ILE A 26 -23.05 19.79 -23.74
CA ILE A 26 -24.09 20.41 -24.57
C ILE A 26 -23.67 20.39 -26.05
N GLU A 27 -22.41 20.69 -26.38
CA GLU A 27 -21.88 20.54 -27.76
C GLU A 27 -21.93 19.10 -28.27
N GLN A 28 -21.87 18.12 -27.37
CA GLN A 28 -22.00 16.70 -27.71
C GLN A 28 -23.46 16.23 -27.86
N ASP A 29 -24.44 17.16 -27.87
CA ASP A 29 -25.88 16.91 -27.97
C ASP A 29 -26.53 16.23 -26.74
N TYR A 30 -25.95 16.39 -25.54
CA TYR A 30 -26.59 15.95 -24.28
C TYR A 30 -27.49 17.04 -23.68
N SER A 31 -28.60 16.61 -23.05
CA SER A 31 -29.34 17.48 -22.12
C SER A 31 -28.73 17.36 -20.74
N VAL A 32 -28.20 18.43 -20.18
CA VAL A 32 -27.43 18.36 -18.92
C VAL A 32 -28.23 18.94 -17.76
N VAL A 33 -28.39 18.16 -16.70
CA VAL A 33 -28.87 18.61 -15.39
C VAL A 33 -27.65 18.72 -14.48
N CYS A 34 -27.43 19.89 -13.89
CA CYS A 34 -26.35 20.12 -12.94
C CYS A 34 -26.80 19.81 -11.52
N PHE A 35 -25.95 19.14 -10.76
CA PHE A 35 -26.15 18.82 -9.35
C PHE A 35 -24.98 19.30 -8.51
N LEU A 36 -25.26 20.03 -7.44
CA LEU A 36 -24.29 20.43 -6.43
C LEU A 36 -24.79 20.07 -5.04
N ALA A 37 -24.00 19.31 -4.31
CA ALA A 37 -24.24 19.04 -2.91
C ALA A 37 -23.54 20.09 -2.03
N ASN A 38 -24.30 20.74 -1.15
CA ASN A 38 -23.75 21.53 -0.06
C ASN A 38 -23.31 20.58 1.06
N VAL A 39 -21.99 20.42 1.17
CA VAL A 39 -21.27 19.67 2.21
C VAL A 39 -20.56 20.61 3.19
N GLY A 40 -20.91 21.90 3.19
CA GLY A 40 -20.38 22.91 4.11
C GLY A 40 -19.24 23.75 3.54
N GLN A 41 -19.12 23.77 2.21
CA GLN A 41 -18.28 24.71 1.49
C GLN A 41 -18.86 26.14 1.51
N GLU A 42 -17.99 27.14 1.46
CA GLU A 42 -18.40 28.54 1.26
C GLU A 42 -18.60 28.82 -0.24
N GLU A 43 -19.84 29.03 -0.68
CA GLU A 43 -20.20 29.23 -2.08
C GLU A 43 -21.29 30.29 -2.25
N ASP A 44 -21.26 31.03 -3.36
CA ASP A 44 -22.37 31.90 -3.77
C ASP A 44 -23.39 31.07 -4.57
N TRP A 45 -24.32 30.46 -3.86
CA TRP A 45 -25.32 29.53 -4.42
C TRP A 45 -26.12 30.13 -5.58
N ASP A 46 -26.53 31.41 -5.45
CA ASP A 46 -27.29 32.13 -6.48
C ASP A 46 -26.43 32.38 -7.73
N ALA A 47 -25.15 32.71 -7.55
CA ALA A 47 -24.23 32.92 -8.66
C ALA A 47 -23.93 31.60 -9.39
N VAL A 48 -23.74 30.50 -8.66
CA VAL A 48 -23.49 29.17 -9.24
C VAL A 48 -24.69 28.69 -10.05
N GLU A 49 -25.91 28.85 -9.52
CA GLU A 49 -27.14 28.50 -10.25
C GLU A 49 -27.30 29.33 -11.52
N LYS A 50 -27.17 30.66 -11.41
CA LYS A 50 -27.24 31.56 -12.59
C LYS A 50 -26.20 31.19 -13.63
N LYS A 51 -24.99 30.86 -13.19
CA LYS A 51 -23.89 30.45 -14.07
C LYS A 51 -24.21 29.14 -14.81
N ALA A 52 -24.67 28.11 -14.11
CA ALA A 52 -25.04 26.84 -14.74
C ALA A 52 -26.13 27.03 -15.81
N LEU A 53 -27.18 27.80 -15.48
CA LEU A 53 -28.28 28.10 -16.39
C LEU A 53 -27.81 28.95 -17.59
N GLN A 54 -26.92 29.91 -17.37
CA GLN A 54 -26.37 30.74 -18.44
C GLN A 54 -25.56 29.92 -19.46
N ILE A 55 -24.81 28.90 -19.00
CA ILE A 55 -24.02 28.02 -19.88
C ILE A 55 -24.95 27.11 -20.70
N GLY A 56 -26.17 26.84 -20.23
CA GLY A 56 -27.19 26.06 -20.93
C GLY A 56 -27.61 24.78 -20.22
N ALA A 57 -27.38 24.65 -18.91
CA ALA A 57 -27.96 23.55 -18.14
C ALA A 57 -29.50 23.61 -18.20
N GLU A 58 -30.14 22.45 -18.35
CA GLU A 58 -31.60 22.32 -18.34
C GLU A 58 -32.17 22.68 -16.96
N LYS A 59 -31.44 22.30 -15.91
CA LYS A 59 -31.80 22.53 -14.51
C LYS A 59 -30.54 22.51 -13.64
N MET A 60 -30.53 23.31 -12.58
CA MET A 60 -29.60 23.20 -11.45
C MET A 60 -30.33 22.63 -10.24
N ILE A 61 -29.72 21.67 -9.55
CA ILE A 61 -30.20 21.09 -8.29
C ILE A 61 -29.13 21.32 -7.24
N ILE A 62 -29.48 22.02 -6.17
CA ILE A 62 -28.62 22.25 -5.02
C ILE A 62 -29.25 21.56 -3.82
N GLU A 63 -28.54 20.62 -3.20
CA GLU A 63 -29.03 19.85 -2.05
C GLU A 63 -28.14 20.11 -0.82
N ASP A 64 -28.76 20.55 0.29
CA ASP A 64 -28.05 20.66 1.56
C ASP A 64 -27.97 19.31 2.27
N ILE A 65 -26.77 18.74 2.26
CA ILE A 65 -26.46 17.47 2.92
C ILE A 65 -25.51 17.66 4.10
N THR A 66 -25.32 18.88 4.61
CA THR A 66 -24.37 19.16 5.71
C THR A 66 -24.65 18.34 6.97
N GLN A 67 -25.92 18.28 7.39
CA GLN A 67 -26.35 17.47 8.53
C GLN A 67 -26.08 15.97 8.29
N ASN A 68 -26.41 15.48 7.09
CA ASN A 68 -26.16 14.09 6.69
C ASN A 68 -24.67 13.76 6.68
N PHE A 69 -23.85 14.67 6.16
CA PHE A 69 -22.41 14.51 6.06
C PHE A 69 -21.79 14.32 7.45
N VAL A 70 -22.21 15.15 8.41
CA VAL A 70 -21.78 15.02 9.81
C VAL A 70 -22.25 13.71 10.42
N ASP A 71 -23.55 13.43 10.36
CA ASP A 71 -24.15 12.32 11.09
C ASP A 71 -23.76 10.94 10.53
N GLU A 72 -23.67 10.81 9.21
CA GLU A 72 -23.47 9.51 8.55
C GLU A 72 -22.03 9.22 8.15
N PHE A 73 -21.17 10.24 8.06
CA PHE A 73 -19.79 10.10 7.56
C PHE A 73 -18.76 10.56 8.58
N CYS A 74 -18.81 11.84 8.99
CA CYS A 74 -17.80 12.38 9.91
C CYS A 74 -17.78 11.61 11.24
N TRP A 75 -18.93 11.32 11.85
CA TRP A 75 -18.98 10.56 13.10
C TRP A 75 -18.43 9.14 12.98
N LYS A 76 -18.67 8.46 11.86
CA LYS A 76 -18.09 7.12 11.64
C LYS A 76 -16.57 7.20 11.52
N ALA A 77 -16.03 8.24 10.88
CA ALA A 77 -14.59 8.46 10.83
C ALA A 77 -14.00 8.75 12.22
N ILE A 78 -14.68 9.55 13.05
CA ILE A 78 -14.25 9.82 14.43
C ILE A 78 -14.29 8.56 15.29
N ALA A 79 -15.39 7.81 15.29
CA ALA A 79 -15.52 6.52 15.96
C ALA A 79 -14.40 5.54 15.55
N CYS A 80 -14.03 5.57 14.26
CA CYS A 80 -12.96 4.73 13.73
C CYS A 80 -11.55 5.28 14.05
N ASN A 81 -11.41 6.50 14.55
CA ASN A 81 -10.15 7.24 14.59
C ASN A 81 -9.43 7.26 13.23
N ALA A 82 -10.22 7.38 12.15
CA ALA A 82 -9.76 7.27 10.77
C ALA A 82 -8.59 8.23 10.52
N ILE A 83 -7.53 7.68 9.92
CA ILE A 83 -6.32 8.41 9.57
C ILE A 83 -5.62 7.65 8.44
N TYR A 84 -5.25 8.37 7.39
CA TYR A 84 -4.50 7.84 6.27
C TYR A 84 -3.03 8.23 6.39
N GLU A 85 -2.15 7.23 6.21
CA GLU A 85 -0.69 7.39 6.33
C GLU A 85 -0.26 8.13 7.61
N ASP A 86 -0.96 7.85 8.71
CA ASP A 86 -0.73 8.41 10.04
C ASP A 86 -0.84 9.94 10.14
N GLN A 87 -1.33 10.64 9.11
CA GLN A 87 -1.44 12.10 9.09
C GLN A 87 -2.79 12.63 8.57
N TYR A 88 -3.30 12.13 7.45
CA TYR A 88 -4.46 12.71 6.76
C TYR A 88 -5.81 12.27 7.35
N LEU A 89 -6.70 13.23 7.64
CA LEU A 89 -8.01 12.99 8.27
C LEU A 89 -9.17 12.82 7.27
N LEU A 90 -8.86 12.57 5.99
CA LEU A 90 -9.80 12.05 4.99
C LEU A 90 -10.98 12.97 4.64
N GLY A 91 -10.89 14.29 4.86
CA GLY A 91 -12.04 15.20 4.69
C GLY A 91 -12.66 15.15 3.29
N THR A 92 -11.85 15.20 2.23
CA THR A 92 -12.33 15.06 0.84
C THR A 92 -12.86 13.65 0.58
N SER A 93 -12.14 12.62 1.03
CA SER A 93 -12.53 11.23 0.86
C SER A 93 -13.86 10.90 1.54
N LEU A 94 -14.19 11.56 2.66
CA LEU A 94 -15.50 11.47 3.33
C LEU A 94 -16.61 12.12 2.53
N ALA A 95 -16.36 13.28 1.92
CA ALA A 95 -17.38 14.03 1.19
C ALA A 95 -17.84 13.31 -0.08
N ARG A 96 -16.93 12.63 -0.80
CA ARG A 96 -17.27 11.96 -2.08
C ARG A 96 -18.39 10.91 -1.98
N PRO A 97 -18.38 9.93 -1.05
CA PRO A 97 -19.48 9.00 -0.92
C PRO A 97 -20.78 9.66 -0.43
N ALA A 98 -20.69 10.77 0.32
CA ALA A 98 -21.87 11.56 0.70
C ALA A 98 -22.52 12.24 -0.51
N ILE A 99 -21.71 12.84 -1.39
CA ILE A 99 -22.17 13.47 -2.65
C ILE A 99 -22.74 12.41 -3.61
N ALA A 100 -22.15 11.21 -3.63
CA ALA A 100 -22.61 10.11 -4.48
C ALA A 100 -23.92 9.44 -4.01
N LEU A 101 -24.41 9.75 -2.79
CA LEU A 101 -25.69 9.28 -2.25
C LEU A 101 -26.62 10.45 -1.89
N PRO A 102 -27.28 11.10 -2.87
CA PRO A 102 -28.29 12.11 -2.60
C PRO A 102 -29.49 11.53 -1.81
N ARG A 103 -30.07 12.30 -0.89
CA ARG A 103 -31.26 11.87 -0.11
C ARG A 103 -32.52 11.94 -0.95
N GLU A 104 -32.61 12.90 -1.87
CA GLU A 104 -33.63 12.89 -2.93
C GLU A 104 -33.25 11.88 -4.02
N ARG A 105 -33.18 10.61 -3.62
CA ARG A 105 -33.13 9.51 -4.56
C ARG A 105 -34.24 9.72 -5.58
N ASP A 106 -35.48 10.03 -5.24
CA ASP A 106 -36.59 10.17 -6.22
C ASP A 106 -36.47 11.29 -7.28
N ALA A 107 -35.70 12.36 -7.04
CA ALA A 107 -35.44 13.41 -8.05
C ALA A 107 -34.26 13.07 -8.97
N ILE A 108 -33.35 12.19 -8.50
CA ILE A 108 -32.12 11.77 -9.19
C ILE A 108 -32.20 10.29 -9.63
N THR A 109 -33.19 9.49 -9.17
CA THR A 109 -33.39 8.05 -9.46
C THR A 109 -34.15 7.81 -10.74
N SER A 110 -34.77 8.83 -11.34
CA SER A 110 -34.99 8.78 -12.79
C SER A 110 -33.67 8.69 -13.57
N LEU A 111 -32.51 8.86 -12.90
CA LEU A 111 -31.15 8.88 -13.46
C LEU A 111 -30.11 8.03 -12.66
N THR A 112 -30.42 7.22 -11.62
CA THR A 112 -29.30 6.60 -10.83
C THR A 112 -29.53 5.23 -10.17
N VAL A 113 -30.56 4.44 -10.48
CA VAL A 113 -30.62 3.05 -9.96
C VAL A 113 -31.15 2.07 -11.01
N ALA A 114 -30.40 1.92 -12.11
CA ALA A 114 -30.26 0.68 -12.88
C ALA A 114 -29.43 1.00 -14.14
N GLN A 115 -28.18 0.53 -14.22
CA GLN A 115 -27.33 0.61 -15.43
C GLN A 115 -27.12 2.02 -16.01
N GLU A 116 -26.28 2.87 -15.40
CA GLU A 116 -25.82 4.09 -16.07
C GLU A 116 -24.35 4.02 -16.50
N ARG A 117 -24.11 4.52 -17.72
CA ARG A 117 -22.80 4.68 -18.35
C ARG A 117 -22.16 5.95 -17.78
N VAL A 118 -21.13 5.80 -16.94
CA VAL A 118 -20.37 6.93 -16.40
C VAL A 118 -19.63 7.66 -17.54
N ILE A 119 -19.88 8.96 -17.68
CA ILE A 119 -19.12 9.85 -18.56
C ILE A 119 -18.07 10.57 -17.72
N ALA A 120 -16.80 10.38 -18.05
CA ALA A 120 -15.69 11.05 -17.38
C ALA A 120 -14.81 11.73 -18.45
N PRO A 121 -15.08 13.01 -18.76
CA PRO A 121 -14.40 13.73 -19.86
C PRO A 121 -12.88 13.71 -19.74
N TRP A 122 -12.32 13.84 -18.53
CA TRP A 122 -10.87 13.74 -18.30
C TRP A 122 -10.25 12.35 -18.59
N ARG A 123 -11.06 11.34 -18.89
CA ARG A 123 -10.63 10.01 -19.38
C ARG A 123 -11.02 9.76 -20.83
N ASP A 124 -11.70 10.70 -21.48
CA ASP A 124 -12.11 10.63 -22.87
C ASP A 124 -11.02 11.26 -23.76
N PRO A 125 -10.41 10.51 -24.69
CA PRO A 125 -9.40 11.04 -25.60
C PRO A 125 -9.85 12.24 -26.42
N THR A 126 -11.16 12.39 -26.69
CA THR A 126 -11.67 13.55 -27.43
C THR A 126 -11.61 14.83 -26.60
N PHE A 127 -11.69 14.71 -25.28
CA PHE A 127 -11.68 15.84 -24.35
C PHE A 127 -10.27 16.16 -23.87
N PHE A 128 -9.53 15.21 -23.29
CA PHE A 128 -8.20 15.52 -22.75
C PHE A 128 -7.15 15.81 -23.83
N ASN A 129 -7.33 15.32 -25.07
CA ASN A 129 -6.43 15.72 -26.16
C ASN A 129 -6.68 17.17 -26.63
N ARG A 130 -7.93 17.65 -26.49
CA ARG A 130 -8.32 19.03 -26.79
C ARG A 130 -7.91 20.00 -25.68
N PHE A 131 -8.00 19.56 -24.43
CA PHE A 131 -7.69 20.36 -23.24
C PHE A 131 -6.48 19.75 -22.53
N GLN A 132 -5.27 20.15 -22.90
CA GLN A 132 -4.02 19.64 -22.33
C GLN A 132 -3.68 20.31 -20.99
N GLY A 133 -4.36 21.40 -20.65
CA GLY A 133 -4.19 22.05 -19.37
C GLY A 133 -5.17 23.18 -19.11
N ARG A 134 -4.91 23.89 -18.00
CA ARG A 134 -5.78 24.98 -17.53
C ARG A 134 -5.91 26.15 -18.50
N ASN A 135 -4.86 26.44 -19.27
CA ASN A 135 -4.89 27.54 -20.25
C ASN A 135 -5.89 27.25 -21.38
N ASP A 136 -5.90 26.02 -21.92
CA ASP A 136 -6.86 25.63 -22.97
C ASP A 136 -8.31 25.71 -22.48
N LEU A 137 -8.55 25.36 -21.21
CA LEU A 137 -9.87 25.51 -20.59
C LEU A 137 -10.28 26.98 -20.47
N LEU A 138 -9.35 27.88 -20.13
CA LEU A 138 -9.61 29.31 -20.04
C LEU A 138 -9.92 29.91 -21.42
N ASP A 139 -9.18 29.51 -22.45
CA ASP A 139 -9.40 29.96 -23.83
C ASP A 139 -10.76 29.49 -24.35
N TYR A 140 -11.12 28.24 -24.10
CA TYR A 140 -12.45 27.71 -24.43
C TYR A 140 -13.56 28.38 -23.62
N ALA A 141 -13.33 28.66 -22.33
CA ALA A 141 -14.27 29.42 -21.53
C ALA A 141 -14.50 30.83 -22.09
N ALA A 142 -13.44 31.50 -22.56
CA ALA A 142 -13.55 32.79 -23.23
C ALA A 142 -14.30 32.68 -24.57
N GLU A 143 -14.02 31.67 -25.39
CA GLU A 143 -14.71 31.40 -26.66
C GLU A 143 -16.23 31.22 -26.45
N LYS A 144 -16.61 30.49 -25.40
CA LYS A 144 -18.01 30.19 -25.08
C LYS A 144 -18.70 31.24 -24.22
N GLY A 145 -18.01 32.30 -23.83
CA GLY A 145 -18.55 33.33 -22.94
C GLY A 145 -18.92 32.80 -21.55
N ILE A 146 -18.22 31.76 -21.08
CA ILE A 146 -18.40 31.20 -19.74
C ILE A 146 -17.79 32.18 -18.73
N PRO A 147 -18.56 32.69 -17.75
CA PRO A 147 -18.01 33.60 -16.75
C PRO A 147 -17.07 32.82 -15.82
N VAL A 148 -15.78 33.18 -15.84
CA VAL A 148 -14.74 32.52 -15.02
C VAL A 148 -14.31 33.42 -13.87
N THR A 149 -14.37 32.89 -12.65
CA THR A 149 -13.87 33.54 -11.41
C THR A 149 -12.40 33.22 -11.14
N SER A 150 -11.84 32.21 -11.80
CA SER A 150 -10.44 31.79 -11.69
C SER A 150 -9.52 32.80 -12.37
N THR A 151 -9.09 33.79 -11.59
CA THR A 151 -7.98 34.68 -11.98
C THR A 151 -6.64 33.94 -11.87
N LYS A 152 -5.59 34.45 -12.54
CA LYS A 152 -4.19 33.98 -12.37
C LYS A 152 -3.65 34.10 -10.92
N ALA A 153 -4.47 34.59 -9.97
CA ALA A 153 -4.02 35.05 -8.66
C ALA A 153 -3.94 33.96 -7.58
N LYS A 154 -4.55 32.78 -7.75
CA LYS A 154 -4.43 31.67 -6.80
C LYS A 154 -3.74 30.47 -7.47
N PRO A 155 -2.42 30.27 -7.25
CA PRO A 155 -1.61 29.28 -7.95
C PRO A 155 -1.74 27.86 -7.36
N TYR A 156 -2.90 27.50 -6.81
CA TYR A 156 -3.20 26.19 -6.23
C TYR A 156 -4.68 25.86 -6.41
N SER A 157 -5.00 24.57 -6.41
CA SER A 157 -6.35 24.00 -6.39
C SER A 157 -6.83 23.88 -4.95
N MET A 158 -8.14 23.98 -4.74
CA MET A 158 -8.76 23.94 -3.42
C MET A 158 -10.03 23.07 -3.47
N ASP A 159 -10.22 22.25 -2.45
CA ASP A 159 -11.47 21.50 -2.23
C ASP A 159 -11.89 21.68 -0.77
N ASP A 160 -13.05 22.33 -0.59
CA ASP A 160 -13.54 22.80 0.68
C ASP A 160 -14.82 22.06 1.08
N ASN A 161 -14.94 21.68 2.35
CA ASN A 161 -16.14 21.08 2.92
C ASN A 161 -16.11 21.21 4.44
N LEU A 162 -17.20 20.84 5.13
CA LEU A 162 -17.28 21.06 6.57
C LEU A 162 -16.15 20.39 7.37
N ALA A 163 -15.62 19.24 6.92
CA ALA A 163 -14.60 18.49 7.64
C ALA A 163 -13.18 19.08 7.47
N HIS A 164 -12.87 19.63 6.30
CA HIS A 164 -11.56 20.24 6.02
C HIS A 164 -11.57 21.19 4.81
N CYS A 165 -10.43 21.82 4.57
CA CYS A 165 -10.09 22.29 3.24
C CYS A 165 -8.74 21.70 2.83
N SER A 166 -8.63 21.29 1.57
CA SER A 166 -7.38 20.76 0.98
C SER A 166 -6.85 21.69 -0.10
N TYR A 167 -5.53 21.84 -0.15
CA TYR A 167 -4.81 22.64 -1.12
C TYR A 167 -3.74 21.79 -1.81
N GLU A 168 -3.71 21.82 -3.14
CA GLU A 168 -2.76 21.05 -3.95
C GLU A 168 -2.47 21.73 -5.28
N ALA A 169 -1.56 21.14 -6.06
CA ALA A 169 -1.18 21.58 -7.40
C ALA A 169 -0.48 22.97 -7.46
N GLY A 170 0.00 23.31 -8.65
CA GLY A 170 0.66 24.59 -8.92
C GLY A 170 1.90 24.79 -8.05
N MET A 171 1.97 25.87 -7.28
CA MET A 171 3.18 26.16 -6.48
C MET A 171 3.48 25.11 -5.40
N LEU A 172 2.46 24.35 -4.97
CA LEU A 172 2.60 23.32 -3.93
C LEU A 172 3.16 22.01 -4.47
N GLU A 173 3.28 21.84 -5.80
CA GLU A 173 3.85 20.63 -6.40
C GLU A 173 5.33 20.44 -6.07
N ASP A 174 6.07 21.54 -5.91
CA ASP A 174 7.41 21.49 -5.35
C ASP A 174 7.32 21.32 -3.82
N PRO A 175 7.70 20.16 -3.25
CA PRO A 175 7.60 19.91 -1.82
C PRO A 175 8.51 20.80 -0.97
N ASN A 176 9.46 21.52 -1.58
CA ASN A 176 10.34 22.45 -0.89
C ASN A 176 9.80 23.89 -0.82
N VAL A 177 8.66 24.17 -1.48
CA VAL A 177 7.98 25.47 -1.40
C VAL A 177 7.15 25.55 -0.13
N THR A 178 7.39 26.56 0.70
CA THR A 178 6.59 26.80 1.92
C THR A 178 5.17 27.25 1.55
N PRO A 179 4.10 26.67 2.14
CA PRO A 179 2.74 27.10 1.86
C PRO A 179 2.51 28.57 2.29
N PRO A 180 1.88 29.42 1.46
CA PRO A 180 1.71 30.82 1.79
C PRO A 180 0.63 31.01 2.88
N GLU A 181 0.78 32.02 3.73
CA GLU A 181 -0.09 32.21 4.92
C GLU A 181 -1.54 32.57 4.57
N ASP A 182 -1.78 33.15 3.40
CA ASP A 182 -3.12 33.48 2.89
C ASP A 182 -3.84 32.29 2.23
N MET A 183 -3.17 31.14 2.13
CA MET A 183 -3.76 29.90 1.63
C MET A 183 -4.78 29.31 2.58
N TRP A 184 -4.48 29.32 3.88
CA TRP A 184 -5.27 28.65 4.91
C TRP A 184 -6.59 29.37 5.15
N THR A 185 -7.71 28.78 4.73
CA THR A 185 -9.05 29.39 4.83
C THR A 185 -9.80 28.97 6.10
N ARG A 186 -9.54 27.77 6.62
CA ARG A 186 -10.22 27.21 7.80
C ARG A 186 -9.46 27.39 9.09
N THR A 187 -8.23 27.90 9.06
CA THR A 187 -7.41 28.11 10.25
C THR A 187 -6.68 29.44 10.23
N ASP A 188 -6.72 30.17 11.35
CA ASP A 188 -5.85 31.32 11.54
C ASP A 188 -4.40 30.85 11.78
N SER A 189 -3.42 31.70 11.47
CA SER A 189 -2.02 31.35 11.73
C SER A 189 -1.80 31.14 13.23
N PRO A 190 -1.15 30.05 13.68
CA PRO A 190 -0.80 29.85 15.10
C PRO A 190 -0.03 31.03 15.72
N LEU A 191 0.67 31.81 14.88
CA LEU A 191 1.38 33.03 15.29
C LEU A 191 0.42 34.18 15.65
N LYS A 192 -0.75 34.24 15.00
CA LYS A 192 -1.79 35.26 15.22
C LYS A 192 -2.90 34.78 16.16
N ALA A 193 -2.95 33.48 16.46
CA ALA A 193 -3.92 32.89 17.38
C ALA A 193 -3.81 33.50 18.79
N PRO A 194 -4.92 33.58 19.56
CA PRO A 194 -4.97 34.19 20.88
C PRO A 194 -3.86 33.70 21.83
N ASP A 195 -3.28 34.63 22.59
CA ASP A 195 -2.28 34.33 23.64
C ASP A 195 -2.92 33.75 24.91
N THR A 196 -4.25 33.75 25.01
CA THR A 196 -4.98 33.12 26.11
C THR A 196 -5.46 31.74 25.70
N PRO A 197 -5.10 30.67 26.42
CA PRO A 197 -5.61 29.33 26.14
C PRO A 197 -7.11 29.25 26.42
N LEU A 198 -7.82 28.45 25.62
CA LEU A 198 -9.24 28.17 25.82
C LEU A 198 -9.44 26.73 26.27
N ASP A 199 -10.10 26.55 27.41
CA ASP A 199 -10.45 25.23 27.92
C ASP A 199 -11.90 24.88 27.51
N ILE A 200 -12.09 23.71 26.92
CA ILE A 200 -13.39 23.18 26.50
C ILE A 200 -13.57 21.74 27.00
N SER A 201 -14.80 21.24 27.03
CA SER A 201 -15.07 19.82 27.22
C SER A 201 -15.95 19.24 26.12
N ILE A 202 -15.65 18.00 25.74
CA ILE A 202 -16.37 17.23 24.72
C ILE A 202 -16.90 15.97 25.40
N HIS A 203 -18.21 15.75 25.29
CA HIS A 203 -18.88 14.57 25.84
C HIS A 203 -19.22 13.58 24.75
N PHE A 204 -19.04 12.30 25.06
CA PHE A 204 -19.27 11.17 24.18
C PHE A 204 -20.37 10.27 24.72
N ASP A 205 -21.23 9.81 23.82
CA ASP A 205 -22.20 8.71 24.02
C ASP A 205 -22.01 7.71 22.88
N LYS A 206 -21.67 6.47 23.22
CA LYS A 206 -21.37 5.38 22.28
C LYS A 206 -20.36 5.79 21.19
N GLY A 207 -19.29 6.49 21.59
CA GLY A 207 -18.25 6.98 20.66
C GLY A 207 -18.63 8.22 19.87
N LEU A 208 -19.89 8.67 19.95
CA LEU A 208 -20.38 9.84 19.22
C LEU A 208 -20.30 11.09 20.10
N PRO A 209 -19.81 12.23 19.58
CA PRO A 209 -19.82 13.48 20.30
C PRO A 209 -21.26 14.02 20.40
N VAL A 210 -21.76 14.19 21.63
CA VAL A 210 -23.15 14.60 21.90
C VAL A 210 -23.27 15.97 22.53
N LYS A 211 -22.17 16.51 23.08
CA LYS A 211 -22.18 17.82 23.73
C LYS A 211 -20.78 18.43 23.77
N VAL A 212 -20.68 19.71 23.46
CA VAL A 212 -19.48 20.53 23.69
C VAL A 212 -19.83 21.65 24.65
N VAL A 213 -19.00 21.83 25.68
CA VAL A 213 -19.11 22.90 26.67
C VAL A 213 -17.90 23.82 26.52
N THR A 214 -18.16 25.10 26.32
CA THR A 214 -17.18 26.18 26.38
C THR A 214 -17.51 27.10 27.58
N PRO A 215 -16.62 28.02 27.96
CA PRO A 215 -16.93 29.01 29.00
C PRO A 215 -18.16 29.88 28.67
N GLU A 216 -18.50 30.03 27.40
CA GLU A 216 -19.57 30.91 26.93
C GLU A 216 -20.88 30.19 26.63
N LYS A 217 -20.81 28.95 26.12
CA LYS A 217 -22.00 28.23 25.63
C LYS A 217 -21.86 26.72 25.72
N THR A 218 -23.01 26.05 25.75
CA THR A 218 -23.12 24.59 25.64
C THR A 218 -23.93 24.27 24.38
N VAL A 219 -23.43 23.35 23.56
CA VAL A 219 -24.07 22.95 22.29
C VAL A 219 -24.23 21.44 22.25
N THR A 220 -25.40 20.96 21.82
CA THR A 220 -25.74 19.52 21.75
C THR A 220 -26.16 19.04 20.35
N GLY A 221 -26.53 19.95 19.44
CA GLY A 221 -26.85 19.57 18.07
C GLY A 221 -25.59 19.12 17.33
N SER A 222 -25.63 18.01 16.59
CA SER A 222 -24.43 17.43 15.97
C SER A 222 -23.76 18.38 14.97
N LEU A 223 -24.52 18.98 14.06
CA LEU A 223 -24.00 19.95 13.09
C LEU A 223 -23.51 21.24 13.75
N GLU A 224 -24.26 21.76 14.73
CA GLU A 224 -23.88 22.97 15.47
C GLU A 224 -22.59 22.75 16.28
N LEU A 225 -22.45 21.58 16.89
CA LEU A 225 -21.28 21.15 17.62
C LEU A 225 -20.07 21.06 16.68
N PHE A 226 -20.24 20.44 15.51
CA PHE A 226 -19.18 20.34 14.52
C PHE A 226 -18.71 21.72 14.04
N LYS A 227 -19.67 22.61 13.72
CA LYS A 227 -19.39 24.01 13.33
C LYS A 227 -18.67 24.77 14.44
N LEU A 228 -19.13 24.63 15.69
CA LEU A 228 -18.47 25.24 16.84
C LEU A 228 -17.01 24.79 16.96
N LEU A 229 -16.73 23.49 16.81
CA LEU A 229 -15.35 23.00 16.88
C LEU A 229 -14.49 23.49 15.71
N ASN A 230 -15.07 23.69 14.52
CA ASN A 230 -14.39 24.34 13.41
C ASN A 230 -14.03 25.80 13.76
N ASP A 231 -14.97 26.56 14.30
CA ASP A 231 -14.74 27.96 14.68
C ASP A 231 -13.64 28.09 15.75
N LEU A 232 -13.70 27.25 16.79
CA LEU A 232 -12.70 27.23 17.85
C LEU A 232 -11.32 26.78 17.35
N GLY A 233 -11.29 25.72 16.53
CA GLY A 233 -10.06 25.26 15.91
C GLY A 233 -9.47 26.32 14.97
N LYS A 234 -10.32 27.06 14.24
CA LYS A 234 -9.91 28.16 13.37
C LYS A 234 -9.20 29.26 14.15
N GLN A 235 -9.87 29.79 15.19
CA GLN A 235 -9.34 30.88 16.02
C GLN A 235 -8.00 30.52 16.68
N HIS A 236 -7.84 29.25 17.07
CA HIS A 236 -6.60 28.78 17.69
C HIS A 236 -5.58 28.20 16.70
N GLY A 237 -5.86 28.19 15.40
CA GLY A 237 -4.95 27.71 14.34
C GLY A 237 -4.69 26.20 14.33
N ILE A 238 -5.64 25.40 14.80
CA ILE A 238 -5.49 23.96 15.01
C ILE A 238 -5.87 23.17 13.75
N GLY A 239 -5.08 22.16 13.42
CA GLY A 239 -5.43 21.17 12.39
C GLY A 239 -4.78 21.37 11.03
N ARG A 240 -3.75 22.22 10.92
CA ARG A 240 -2.90 22.34 9.72
C ARG A 240 -1.95 21.15 9.62
N ILE A 241 -1.90 20.51 8.44
CA ILE A 241 -0.89 19.51 8.07
C ILE A 241 -0.39 19.78 6.64
N ASP A 242 0.85 19.40 6.36
CA ASP A 242 1.49 19.44 5.05
C ASP A 242 2.20 18.09 4.87
N ILE A 243 1.75 17.32 3.87
CA ILE A 243 2.13 15.91 3.72
C ILE A 243 2.43 15.57 2.26
N VAL A 244 3.23 14.53 2.07
CA VAL A 244 3.36 13.83 0.79
C VAL A 244 2.71 12.47 0.94
N GLU A 245 1.57 12.30 0.29
CA GLU A 245 0.74 11.10 0.37
C GLU A 245 0.88 10.19 -0.85
N ASN A 246 0.54 8.92 -0.70
CA ASN A 246 0.40 7.98 -1.82
C ASN A 246 -1.05 7.96 -2.35
N ARG A 247 -1.24 8.38 -3.60
CA ARG A 247 -2.52 8.23 -4.29
C ARG A 247 -2.77 6.77 -4.65
N TYR A 248 -4.03 6.36 -4.66
CA TYR A 248 -4.45 5.01 -5.01
C TYR A 248 -3.97 4.56 -6.40
N ILE A 249 -3.86 5.49 -7.34
CA ILE A 249 -3.35 5.25 -8.70
C ILE A 249 -1.83 5.06 -8.78
N GLY A 250 -1.12 4.99 -7.64
CA GLY A 250 0.31 4.71 -7.57
C GLY A 250 1.23 5.92 -7.69
N LEU A 251 0.68 7.14 -7.67
CA LEU A 251 1.45 8.38 -7.70
C LEU A 251 1.60 8.97 -6.31
N LYS A 252 2.66 9.74 -6.07
CA LYS A 252 2.76 10.59 -4.89
C LYS A 252 2.18 11.98 -5.19
N SER A 253 1.59 12.58 -4.19
CA SER A 253 1.05 13.94 -4.27
C SER A 253 1.34 14.68 -2.98
N ARG A 254 1.72 15.96 -3.08
CA ARG A 254 1.80 16.82 -1.90
C ARG A 254 0.44 17.50 -1.69
N GLY A 255 -0.07 17.39 -0.48
CA GLY A 255 -1.32 18.00 -0.06
C GLY A 255 -1.14 18.76 1.25
N CYS A 256 -1.67 19.99 1.28
CA CYS A 256 -1.82 20.77 2.51
C CYS A 256 -3.27 20.71 2.95
N TYR A 257 -3.53 20.51 4.23
CA TYR A 257 -4.89 20.36 4.75
C TYR A 257 -5.07 21.14 6.05
N ASP A 258 -6.22 21.80 6.21
CA ASP A 258 -6.66 22.34 7.50
C ASP A 258 -8.02 21.76 7.93
N SER A 259 -7.98 20.96 9.01
CA SER A 259 -9.09 20.10 9.47
C SER A 259 -9.45 20.32 10.95
N PRO A 260 -9.87 21.54 11.34
CA PRO A 260 -9.94 21.96 12.75
C PRO A 260 -10.81 21.07 13.64
N ALA A 261 -12.10 20.87 13.31
CA ALA A 261 -12.98 20.04 14.12
C ALA A 261 -12.52 18.58 14.16
N MET A 262 -12.12 18.02 13.02
CA MET A 262 -11.67 16.62 12.91
C MET A 262 -10.45 16.36 13.80
N THR A 263 -9.49 17.29 13.86
CA THR A 263 -8.32 17.17 14.75
C THR A 263 -8.73 17.15 16.23
N LEU A 264 -9.62 18.04 16.66
CA LEU A 264 -10.08 18.11 18.06
C LEU A 264 -10.88 16.87 18.46
N LEU A 265 -11.79 16.45 17.59
CA LEU A 265 -12.65 15.29 17.79
C LEU A 265 -11.84 13.99 17.86
N ARG A 266 -10.89 13.79 16.94
CA ARG A 266 -10.05 12.58 16.97
C ARG A 266 -9.16 12.54 18.21
N LEU A 267 -8.55 13.67 18.61
CA LEU A 267 -7.74 13.74 19.81
C LEU A 267 -8.54 13.39 21.07
N SER A 268 -9.73 13.97 21.22
CA SER A 268 -10.61 13.70 22.36
C SER A 268 -11.15 12.27 22.34
N HIS A 269 -11.48 11.74 21.16
CA HIS A 269 -11.99 10.38 21.01
C HIS A 269 -10.94 9.32 21.38
N ILE A 270 -9.71 9.40 20.85
CA ILE A 270 -8.58 8.54 21.26
C ILE A 270 -8.36 8.62 22.78
N SER A 271 -8.57 9.81 23.34
CA SER A 271 -8.38 10.08 24.75
C SER A 271 -9.39 9.37 25.65
N ILE A 272 -10.68 9.36 25.29
CA ILE A 272 -11.73 8.68 26.06
C ILE A 272 -11.64 7.17 25.91
N GLU A 273 -11.31 6.68 24.72
CA GLU A 273 -11.10 5.25 24.47
C GLU A 273 -9.98 4.65 25.31
N GLY A 274 -8.93 5.42 25.56
CA GLY A 274 -7.86 4.98 26.45
C GLY A 274 -8.28 4.77 27.91
N LEU A 275 -9.44 5.32 28.33
CA LEU A 275 -9.98 5.16 29.67
C LEU A 275 -10.97 3.98 29.76
N VAL A 276 -11.70 3.69 28.68
CA VAL A 276 -12.89 2.81 28.68
C VAL A 276 -12.71 1.51 27.87
N LEU A 277 -11.79 1.45 26.91
CA LEU A 277 -11.55 0.24 26.12
C LEU A 277 -10.50 -0.67 26.74
N ASP A 278 -10.78 -1.98 26.69
CA ASP A 278 -9.79 -3.00 26.97
C ASP A 278 -8.59 -2.89 26.02
N GLY A 279 -7.39 -3.15 26.53
CA GLY A 279 -6.15 -2.98 25.76
C GLY A 279 -6.06 -3.87 24.51
N ARG A 280 -6.61 -5.09 24.54
CA ARG A 280 -6.61 -5.99 23.37
C ARG A 280 -7.68 -5.61 22.37
N VAL A 281 -8.88 -5.23 22.84
CA VAL A 281 -9.94 -4.68 21.97
C VAL A 281 -9.46 -3.42 21.26
N ARG A 282 -8.84 -2.49 21.98
CA ARG A 282 -8.25 -1.27 21.40
C ARG A 282 -7.21 -1.58 20.32
N SER A 283 -6.31 -2.53 20.58
CA SER A 283 -5.31 -2.94 19.58
C SER A 283 -5.92 -3.54 18.31
N LEU A 284 -7.02 -4.30 18.42
CA LEU A 284 -7.75 -4.82 17.25
C LEU A 284 -8.47 -3.70 16.50
N ARG A 285 -9.11 -2.80 17.23
CA ARG A 285 -9.75 -1.61 16.67
C ARG A 285 -8.73 -0.77 15.90
N ASP A 286 -7.57 -0.47 16.47
CA ASP A 286 -6.54 0.35 15.81
C ASP A 286 -6.04 -0.26 14.48
N ASN A 287 -6.02 -1.60 14.35
CA ASN A 287 -5.77 -2.26 13.06
C ASN A 287 -6.93 -2.09 12.08
N LEU A 288 -8.17 -2.23 12.56
CA LEU A 288 -9.38 -1.97 11.78
C LEU A 288 -9.41 -0.52 11.28
N SER A 289 -8.96 0.45 12.09
CA SER A 289 -8.88 1.86 11.73
C SER A 289 -8.07 2.10 10.46
N LYS A 290 -6.93 1.41 10.33
CA LYS A 290 -6.06 1.51 9.14
C LYS A 290 -6.78 1.00 7.89
N GLN A 291 -7.34 -0.20 7.96
CA GLN A 291 -8.07 -0.81 6.85
C GLN A 291 -9.29 0.04 6.44
N TRP A 292 -10.04 0.55 7.42
CA TRP A 292 -11.19 1.40 7.17
C TRP A 292 -10.78 2.72 6.48
N SER A 293 -9.67 3.32 6.92
CA SER A 293 -9.12 4.56 6.36
C SER A 293 -8.63 4.36 4.91
N GLU A 294 -7.95 3.25 4.64
CA GLU A 294 -7.52 2.88 3.28
C GLU A 294 -8.70 2.66 2.35
N LEU A 295 -9.72 1.92 2.79
CA LEU A 295 -10.94 1.69 2.01
C LEU A 295 -11.64 3.01 1.67
N LEU A 296 -11.73 3.93 2.64
CA LEU A 296 -12.32 5.24 2.41
C LEU A 296 -11.47 6.07 1.42
N TYR A 297 -10.16 6.15 1.62
CA TYR A 297 -9.25 6.89 0.73
C TYR A 297 -9.34 6.38 -0.72
N ASN A 298 -9.40 5.06 -0.90
CA ASN A 298 -9.46 4.41 -2.20
C ASN A 298 -10.85 4.48 -2.87
N GLY A 299 -11.83 5.15 -2.27
CA GLY A 299 -13.19 5.27 -2.81
C GLY A 299 -14.04 4.00 -2.66
N LEU A 300 -13.64 3.07 -1.78
CA LEU A 300 -14.31 1.80 -1.52
C LEU A 300 -15.27 1.88 -0.33
N TYR A 301 -15.88 3.05 -0.09
CA TYR A 301 -16.77 3.23 1.06
C TYR A 301 -18.03 2.36 1.00
N PHE A 302 -18.57 2.08 -0.18
CA PHE A 302 -19.75 1.20 -0.35
C PHE A 302 -19.40 -0.26 -0.64
N SER A 303 -18.16 -0.65 -0.37
CA SER A 303 -17.70 -2.00 -0.63
C SER A 303 -18.14 -2.99 0.47
N PRO A 304 -18.26 -4.29 0.16
CA PRO A 304 -18.61 -5.30 1.16
C PRO A 304 -17.54 -5.43 2.26
N GLU A 305 -16.27 -5.17 1.96
CA GLU A 305 -15.18 -5.19 2.94
C GLU A 305 -15.37 -4.07 3.96
N ARG A 306 -15.70 -2.85 3.51
CA ARG A 306 -16.04 -1.73 4.39
C ARG A 306 -17.24 -2.12 5.26
N ALA A 307 -18.31 -2.62 4.64
CA ALA A 307 -19.53 -3.00 5.36
C ALA A 307 -19.27 -4.07 6.43
N PHE A 308 -18.39 -5.04 6.13
CA PHE A 308 -17.97 -6.09 7.06
C PHE A 308 -17.26 -5.55 8.31
N LEU A 309 -16.52 -4.43 8.19
CA LEU A 309 -15.85 -3.80 9.34
C LEU A 309 -16.82 -3.02 10.26
N GLN A 310 -18.04 -2.67 9.81
CA GLN A 310 -18.96 -1.82 10.59
C GLN A 310 -19.36 -2.42 11.94
N PRO A 311 -19.82 -3.69 12.04
CA PRO A 311 -20.31 -4.23 13.30
C PRO A 311 -19.22 -4.31 14.38
N SER A 312 -17.97 -4.59 13.98
CA SER A 312 -16.82 -4.60 14.88
C SER A 312 -16.50 -3.20 15.41
N LEU A 313 -16.67 -2.18 14.57
CA LEU A 313 -16.53 -0.79 14.98
C LEU A 313 -17.65 -0.40 15.96
N ASP A 314 -18.91 -0.71 15.63
CA ASP A 314 -20.06 -0.41 16.49
C ASP A 314 -19.91 -1.03 17.87
N PHE A 315 -19.50 -2.31 17.92
CA PHE A 315 -19.22 -3.02 19.16
C PHE A 315 -18.13 -2.32 20.00
N ALA A 316 -17.04 -1.90 19.35
CA ALA A 316 -15.96 -1.19 20.04
C ALA A 316 -16.43 0.15 20.62
N GLN A 317 -17.49 0.76 20.11
CA GLN A 317 -17.96 2.07 20.56
C GLN A 317 -19.04 2.02 21.64
N GLU A 318 -19.66 0.85 21.92
CA GLU A 318 -20.80 0.74 22.84
C GLU A 318 -20.57 1.35 24.23
N ARG A 319 -19.33 1.26 24.73
CA ARG A 319 -18.93 1.75 26.07
C ARG A 319 -18.06 3.01 26.03
N VAL A 320 -17.96 3.65 24.88
CA VAL A 320 -17.17 4.88 24.71
C VAL A 320 -18.03 6.06 25.14
N ASN A 321 -18.26 6.13 26.46
CA ASN A 321 -19.11 7.11 27.13
C ASN A 321 -18.28 7.95 28.10
N GLY A 322 -18.43 9.27 28.09
CA GLY A 322 -17.75 10.12 29.08
C GLY A 322 -17.49 11.55 28.63
N GLU A 323 -16.53 12.19 29.28
CA GLU A 323 -16.14 13.58 29.04
C GLU A 323 -14.62 13.69 28.92
N VAL A 324 -14.15 14.48 27.95
CA VAL A 324 -12.75 14.84 27.78
C VAL A 324 -12.62 16.35 27.79
N ARG A 325 -11.74 16.86 28.67
CA ARG A 325 -11.39 18.27 28.74
C ARG A 325 -10.16 18.54 27.89
N LEU A 326 -10.24 19.52 27.00
CA LEU A 326 -9.16 19.96 26.12
C LEU A 326 -8.76 21.41 26.43
N ARG A 327 -7.49 21.73 26.21
CA ARG A 327 -6.96 23.09 26.15
C ARG A 327 -6.52 23.40 24.73
N LEU A 328 -7.07 24.44 24.13
CA LEU A 328 -6.74 24.93 22.80
C LEU A 328 -5.77 26.09 22.91
N TYR A 329 -4.61 25.99 22.25
CA TYR A 329 -3.58 27.01 22.33
C TYR A 329 -2.62 26.95 21.14
N LYS A 330 -2.54 28.05 20.38
CA LYS A 330 -1.56 28.30 19.30
C LYS A 330 -1.17 27.07 18.49
N GLY A 331 -2.11 26.57 17.70
CA GLY A 331 -1.95 25.44 16.79
C GLY A 331 -2.06 24.06 17.45
N ASN A 332 -2.16 24.00 18.78
CA ASN A 332 -2.17 22.76 19.54
C ASN A 332 -3.45 22.59 20.34
N ALA A 333 -3.82 21.33 20.55
CA ALA A 333 -4.84 20.92 21.52
C ALA A 333 -4.22 19.93 22.50
N TYR A 334 -4.43 20.15 23.80
CA TYR A 334 -3.89 19.33 24.87
C TYR A 334 -5.03 18.71 25.67
N VAL A 335 -4.92 17.42 26.00
CA VAL A 335 -5.88 16.79 26.90
C VAL A 335 -5.54 17.15 28.34
N LEU A 336 -6.47 17.83 29.04
CA LEU A 336 -6.33 18.19 30.45
C LEU A 336 -6.81 17.08 31.39
N GLY A 337 -7.75 16.25 30.94
CA GLY A 337 -8.28 15.16 31.73
C GLY A 337 -9.50 14.53 31.06
N ARG A 338 -9.93 13.39 31.61
CA ARG A 338 -11.08 12.64 31.14
C ARG A 338 -11.81 12.00 32.31
N THR A 339 -13.10 11.76 32.17
CA THR A 339 -13.92 11.05 33.16
C THR A 339 -14.96 10.19 32.47
N SER A 340 -15.29 9.06 33.07
CA SER A 340 -16.32 8.13 32.60
C SER A 340 -16.85 7.31 33.79
N GLN A 341 -18.13 6.97 33.74
CA GLN A 341 -18.73 5.98 34.65
C GLN A 341 -18.37 4.54 34.26
N GLU A 342 -17.94 4.34 33.02
CA GLU A 342 -17.56 3.04 32.45
C GLU A 342 -16.03 2.89 32.33
N LYS A 343 -15.27 3.64 33.14
CA LYS A 343 -13.81 3.57 33.16
C LYS A 343 -13.32 2.18 33.57
N LEU A 344 -12.33 1.66 32.85
CA LEU A 344 -11.58 0.46 33.23
C LEU A 344 -10.36 0.81 34.10
N TYR A 345 -9.98 2.08 34.14
CA TYR A 345 -8.91 2.57 35.01
C TYR A 345 -9.34 2.61 36.48
N SER A 346 -8.55 1.94 37.33
CA SER A 346 -8.69 1.94 38.77
C SER A 346 -7.49 2.65 39.40
N GLU A 347 -7.77 3.73 40.13
CA GLU A 347 -6.75 4.48 40.88
C GLU A 347 -6.14 3.63 42.00
N GLU A 348 -6.93 2.72 42.59
CA GLU A 348 -6.49 1.79 43.62
C GLU A 348 -5.52 0.74 43.05
N ASP A 349 -5.82 0.17 41.88
CA ASP A 349 -4.98 -0.87 41.25
C ASP A 349 -3.68 -0.32 40.68
N ALA A 350 -3.69 0.92 40.23
CA ALA A 350 -2.49 1.60 39.72
C ALA A 350 -1.68 2.29 40.83
N SER A 351 -2.16 2.28 42.07
CA SER A 351 -1.53 3.01 43.18
C SER A 351 -0.18 2.41 43.53
N MET A 352 0.82 3.28 43.74
CA MET A 352 2.10 2.90 44.34
C MET A 352 2.07 3.00 45.86
N ASP A 353 1.03 3.60 46.43
CA ASP A 353 0.86 3.83 47.87
C ASP A 353 0.08 2.70 48.56
N SER A 354 -0.54 1.79 47.79
CA SER A 354 -1.31 0.65 48.29
C SER A 354 -1.00 -0.62 47.48
N LEU A 355 -0.98 -1.77 48.16
CA LEU A 355 -0.85 -3.11 47.55
C LEU A 355 -2.11 -3.96 47.78
N THR A 356 -3.24 -3.34 48.08
CA THR A 356 -4.46 -4.05 48.49
C THR A 356 -5.10 -4.86 47.37
N THR A 357 -4.89 -4.48 46.11
CA THR A 357 -5.54 -5.11 44.95
C THR A 357 -4.58 -5.84 44.02
N PHE A 358 -3.26 -5.74 44.24
CA PHE A 358 -2.24 -6.37 43.43
C PHE A 358 -1.15 -6.98 44.31
N ASP A 359 -0.87 -8.29 44.12
CA ASP A 359 0.26 -8.96 44.74
C ASP A 359 1.49 -8.91 43.80
N PRO A 360 2.56 -8.17 44.15
CA PRO A 360 3.77 -8.11 43.33
C PRO A 360 4.42 -9.48 43.07
N SER A 361 4.18 -10.48 43.94
CA SER A 361 4.77 -11.81 43.82
C SER A 361 4.32 -12.54 42.53
N GLU A 362 3.09 -12.29 42.06
CA GLU A 362 2.52 -12.92 40.86
C GLU A 362 3.27 -12.53 39.58
N THR A 363 3.86 -11.33 39.57
CA THR A 363 4.63 -10.78 38.45
C THR A 363 5.81 -11.68 38.08
N SER A 364 6.46 -12.30 39.06
CA SER A 364 7.62 -13.16 38.83
C SER A 364 7.28 -14.38 37.97
N GLY A 365 6.10 -14.98 38.21
CA GLY A 365 5.58 -16.09 37.42
C GLY A 365 5.25 -15.67 36.00
N PHE A 366 4.53 -14.55 35.85
CA PHE A 366 4.18 -13.97 34.54
C PHE A 366 5.41 -13.68 33.68
N ILE A 367 6.41 -12.97 34.23
CA ILE A 367 7.66 -12.66 33.52
C ILE A 367 8.38 -13.96 33.14
N THR A 368 8.45 -14.93 34.06
CA THR A 368 9.11 -16.21 33.79
C THR A 368 8.46 -16.93 32.61
N ILE A 369 7.12 -17.00 32.57
CA ILE A 369 6.35 -17.63 31.48
C ILE A 369 6.55 -16.86 30.17
N ALA A 370 6.38 -15.53 30.18
CA ALA A 370 6.57 -14.69 29.00
C ALA A 370 8.01 -14.78 28.44
N ALA A 371 9.00 -14.94 29.33
CA ALA A 371 10.40 -15.09 28.96
C ALA A 371 10.74 -16.47 28.36
N ILE A 372 9.93 -17.52 28.56
CA ILE A 372 10.24 -18.87 28.01
C ILE A 372 10.45 -18.81 26.49
N ARG A 373 9.55 -18.13 25.77
CA ARG A 373 9.66 -18.01 24.30
C ARG A 373 10.93 -17.25 23.91
N LEU A 374 11.23 -16.15 24.61
CA LEU A 374 12.39 -15.30 24.34
C LEU A 374 13.70 -16.01 24.65
N LYS A 375 13.76 -16.81 25.74
CA LYS A 375 14.90 -17.65 26.09
C LYS A 375 15.16 -18.74 25.06
N LYS A 376 14.12 -19.29 24.42
CA LYS A 376 14.30 -20.26 23.33
C LYS A 376 14.87 -19.60 22.08
N VAL A 377 14.35 -18.44 21.68
CA VAL A 377 14.91 -17.63 20.59
C VAL A 377 16.37 -17.27 20.91
N GLY A 378 16.65 -16.73 22.09
CA GLY A 378 18.01 -16.40 22.54
C GLY A 378 18.98 -17.59 22.66
N LYS A 379 18.48 -18.84 22.63
CA LYS A 379 19.32 -20.06 22.55
C LYS A 379 19.60 -20.50 21.12
N LEU A 380 18.71 -20.16 20.18
CA LEU A 380 18.96 -20.29 18.75
C LEU A 380 19.98 -19.24 18.27
N GLU A 381 20.26 -18.23 19.10
CA GLU A 381 21.26 -17.18 18.87
C GLU A 381 22.72 -17.64 19.04
N SER A 382 23.16 -18.55 18.18
CA SER A 382 24.54 -18.50 17.64
C SER A 382 24.74 -17.29 16.69
N PRO A 383 23.73 -16.81 15.93
CA PRO A 383 23.91 -15.67 15.01
C PRO A 383 23.94 -14.27 15.66
N PHE A 384 23.17 -14.00 16.72
CA PHE A 384 23.13 -12.65 17.32
C PHE A 384 24.34 -12.35 18.22
N LYS A 385 25.01 -13.38 18.75
CA LYS A 385 26.33 -13.18 19.38
C LYS A 385 27.38 -12.67 18.40
N GLY A 386 27.27 -12.98 17.10
CA GLY A 386 28.13 -12.42 16.06
C GLY A 386 27.89 -10.92 15.85
N ILE A 387 26.62 -10.52 15.82
CA ILE A 387 26.19 -9.12 15.67
C ILE A 387 26.55 -8.28 16.92
N LEU A 388 26.35 -8.82 18.13
CA LEU A 388 26.71 -8.15 19.39
C LEU A 388 28.21 -8.19 19.71
N LYS A 389 28.97 -9.23 19.32
CA LYS A 389 30.44 -9.24 19.49
C LYS A 389 31.15 -8.34 18.49
N GLN A 390 30.65 -8.21 17.25
CA GLN A 390 31.17 -7.20 16.31
C GLN A 390 31.00 -5.76 16.84
N ALA A 391 30.03 -5.53 17.73
CA ALA A 391 29.83 -4.24 18.39
C ALA A 391 30.72 -4.01 19.62
N LEU A 392 31.37 -5.05 20.18
CA LEU A 392 32.04 -4.95 21.49
C LEU A 392 33.51 -5.39 21.51
N HIS A 393 34.01 -6.21 20.58
CA HIS A 393 35.38 -6.70 20.63
C HIS A 393 36.00 -6.80 19.22
N GLY A 394 36.57 -5.69 18.74
CA GLY A 394 37.69 -5.74 17.79
C GLY A 394 39.00 -6.14 18.51
N PRO A 395 40.05 -6.56 17.78
CA PRO A 395 41.23 -7.21 18.38
C PRO A 395 42.20 -6.29 19.13
N ASP A 396 41.98 -4.98 19.08
CA ASP A 396 42.81 -4.01 19.77
C ASP A 396 41.97 -3.32 20.86
N GLY A 397 42.59 -3.03 22.01
CA GLY A 397 41.95 -2.47 23.21
C GLY A 397 41.17 -1.16 22.97
N PRO A 398 40.68 -0.48 24.03
CA PRO A 398 39.70 0.60 23.88
C PRO A 398 40.34 1.82 23.21
N ALA A 399 40.28 1.85 21.88
CA ALA A 399 40.46 3.03 21.06
C ALA A 399 39.08 3.63 20.83
N GLU A 400 38.94 4.92 21.11
CA GLU A 400 37.74 5.71 20.87
C GLU A 400 37.15 5.40 19.49
N ALA A 401 35.99 4.73 19.48
CA ALA A 401 35.28 4.41 18.25
C ALA A 401 34.62 5.68 17.71
N THR A 402 35.37 6.46 16.93
CA THR A 402 34.77 7.30 15.90
C THR A 402 33.95 6.39 14.98
N PHE A 403 32.62 6.56 14.97
CA PHE A 403 31.74 5.97 13.98
C PHE A 403 32.24 6.36 12.58
N ARG A 404 33.04 5.50 11.93
CA ARG A 404 33.26 5.61 10.49
C ARG A 404 31.94 5.24 9.84
N LYS A 405 31.20 6.27 9.41
CA LYS A 405 30.10 6.13 8.43
C LYS A 405 30.61 5.23 7.32
N LYS A 406 30.08 4.00 7.20
CA LYS A 406 30.30 3.20 5.99
C LYS A 406 29.81 4.04 4.81
N ASP A 407 30.64 4.13 3.78
CA ASP A 407 30.32 4.92 2.58
C ASP A 407 28.93 4.47 2.07
N PRO A 408 27.97 5.39 1.93
CA PRO A 408 26.63 5.08 1.40
C PRO A 408 26.70 4.29 0.09
N LYS A 409 27.75 4.49 -0.70
CA LYS A 409 28.00 3.75 -1.94
C LYS A 409 28.26 2.27 -1.70
N GLU A 410 29.00 1.91 -0.66
CA GLU A 410 29.30 0.52 -0.32
C GLU A 410 28.06 -0.20 0.23
N LEU A 411 27.26 0.50 1.04
CA LEU A 411 25.98 -0.01 1.53
C LEU A 411 24.99 -0.23 0.37
N ALA A 412 24.92 0.73 -0.56
CA ALA A 412 24.09 0.62 -1.76
C ALA A 412 24.53 -0.55 -2.65
N LEU A 413 25.83 -0.77 -2.82
CA LEU A 413 26.37 -1.93 -3.57
C LEU A 413 26.05 -3.26 -2.88
N GLN A 414 26.09 -3.33 -1.56
CA GLN A 414 25.68 -4.52 -0.81
C GLN A 414 24.18 -4.81 -0.98
N HIS A 415 23.33 -3.78 -0.86
CA HIS A 415 21.89 -3.92 -1.12
C HIS A 415 21.60 -4.33 -2.56
N ALA A 416 22.31 -3.77 -3.55
CA ALA A 416 22.17 -4.13 -4.94
C ALA A 416 22.54 -5.61 -5.20
N ARG A 417 23.58 -6.13 -4.55
CA ARG A 417 23.97 -7.55 -4.66
C ARG A 417 22.92 -8.49 -4.06
N ILE A 418 22.35 -8.15 -2.91
CA ILE A 418 21.28 -8.96 -2.28
C ILE A 418 20.03 -8.97 -3.17
N LEU A 419 19.66 -7.80 -3.72
CA LEU A 419 18.54 -7.70 -4.67
C LEU A 419 18.78 -8.52 -5.94
N GLN A 420 20.00 -8.52 -6.47
CA GLN A 420 20.35 -9.33 -7.64
C GLN A 420 20.29 -10.83 -7.32
N GLN A 421 20.86 -11.26 -6.20
CA GLN A 421 20.80 -12.66 -5.76
C GLN A 421 19.36 -13.16 -5.59
N ARG A 422 18.47 -12.31 -5.06
CA ARG A 422 17.04 -12.61 -4.96
C ARG A 422 16.41 -12.83 -6.34
N LYS A 423 16.65 -11.90 -7.29
CA LYS A 423 16.13 -12.01 -8.66
C LYS A 423 16.62 -13.28 -9.37
N ASP A 424 17.89 -13.62 -9.20
CA ASP A 424 18.46 -14.82 -9.79
C ASP A 424 17.78 -16.09 -9.25
N LEU A 425 17.51 -16.15 -7.94
CA LEU A 425 16.83 -17.29 -7.32
C LEU A 425 15.35 -17.38 -7.71
N GLU A 426 14.66 -16.24 -7.80
CA GLU A 426 13.28 -16.20 -8.32
C GLU A 426 13.22 -16.72 -9.76
N ALA A 427 14.18 -16.33 -10.62
CA ALA A 427 14.28 -16.86 -11.99
C ALA A 427 14.53 -18.39 -12.00
N GLN A 428 15.41 -18.90 -11.14
CA GLN A 428 15.66 -20.34 -11.04
C GLN A 428 14.43 -21.15 -10.57
N ILE A 429 13.61 -20.58 -9.68
CA ILE A 429 12.35 -21.20 -9.24
C ILE A 429 11.38 -21.29 -10.41
N LEU A 430 11.25 -20.22 -11.21
CA LEU A 430 10.40 -20.20 -12.40
C LEU A 430 10.85 -21.22 -13.46
N ASP A 431 12.15 -21.29 -13.75
CA ASP A 431 12.71 -22.27 -14.69
C ASP A 431 12.46 -23.71 -14.20
N SER A 432 12.62 -23.94 -12.90
CA SER A 432 12.32 -25.22 -12.26
C SER A 432 10.83 -25.59 -12.36
N LEU A 433 9.93 -24.61 -12.25
CA LEU A 433 8.49 -24.82 -12.38
C LEU A 433 8.13 -25.24 -13.80
N ILE A 434 8.65 -24.51 -14.80
CA ILE A 434 8.46 -24.83 -16.23
C ILE A 434 8.95 -26.25 -16.51
N LEU A 435 10.17 -26.58 -16.08
CA LEU A 435 10.75 -27.90 -16.28
C LEU A 435 9.91 -29.01 -15.65
N LEU A 436 9.50 -28.85 -14.38
CA LEU A 436 8.72 -29.85 -13.67
C LEU A 436 7.25 -29.94 -14.15
N SER A 437 6.75 -28.93 -14.85
CA SER A 437 5.41 -28.98 -15.44
C SER A 437 5.27 -30.07 -16.51
N GLU A 438 6.38 -30.43 -17.16
CA GLU A 438 6.44 -31.45 -18.23
C GLU A 438 6.84 -32.85 -17.73
N TYR A 439 7.21 -32.98 -16.44
CA TYR A 439 7.63 -34.26 -15.84
C TYR A 439 6.48 -35.30 -15.81
N PRO A 440 6.82 -36.60 -15.75
CA PRO A 440 8.16 -37.19 -15.80
C PRO A 440 8.73 -37.21 -17.22
N ALA A 441 10.05 -37.07 -17.36
CA ALA A 441 10.70 -37.08 -18.68
C ALA A 441 10.65 -38.47 -19.32
N THR A 442 10.65 -39.54 -18.52
CA THR A 442 10.51 -40.92 -18.98
C THR A 442 9.05 -41.38 -19.03
N GLN A 443 8.26 -40.82 -19.96
CA GLN A 443 6.84 -41.16 -20.08
C GLN A 443 6.61 -42.64 -20.43
N GLY A 444 5.82 -43.36 -19.61
CA GLY A 444 5.23 -44.66 -19.94
C GLY A 444 6.00 -45.93 -19.53
N ARG A 445 7.18 -45.82 -18.89
CA ARG A 445 7.96 -46.99 -18.43
C ARG A 445 7.83 -47.30 -16.93
N HIS A 446 7.49 -46.30 -16.13
CA HIS A 446 7.49 -46.39 -14.67
C HIS A 446 6.14 -45.91 -14.08
N PRO A 447 5.54 -46.64 -13.13
CA PRO A 447 4.33 -46.18 -12.45
C PRO A 447 4.66 -45.08 -11.44
N ALA A 448 3.67 -44.26 -11.06
CA ALA A 448 3.85 -43.17 -10.08
C ALA A 448 4.24 -43.66 -8.67
N SER A 449 4.09 -44.96 -8.38
CA SER A 449 4.55 -45.61 -7.15
C SER A 449 6.01 -46.04 -7.19
N ASP A 450 6.61 -46.12 -8.38
CA ASP A 450 8.00 -46.55 -8.62
C ASP A 450 8.58 -45.79 -9.84
N PRO A 451 8.81 -44.46 -9.70
CA PRO A 451 9.29 -43.59 -10.78
C PRO A 451 10.75 -43.88 -11.16
N ALA A 452 11.17 -43.47 -12.36
CA ALA A 452 12.56 -43.65 -12.80
C ALA A 452 13.55 -42.91 -11.88
N PRO A 453 14.70 -43.51 -11.50
CA PRO A 453 15.68 -42.87 -10.63
C PRO A 453 16.19 -41.50 -11.13
N SER A 454 16.29 -41.33 -12.45
CA SER A 454 16.66 -40.05 -13.06
C SER A 454 15.60 -38.96 -12.86
N ASP A 455 14.31 -39.31 -12.98
CA ASP A 455 13.20 -38.38 -12.76
C ASP A 455 13.08 -38.03 -11.26
N VAL A 456 13.38 -38.97 -10.37
CA VAL A 456 13.43 -38.72 -8.92
C VAL A 456 14.56 -37.75 -8.54
N ALA A 457 15.77 -37.97 -9.06
CA ALA A 457 16.91 -37.10 -8.80
C ALA A 457 16.68 -35.67 -9.33
N GLY A 458 16.13 -35.54 -10.56
CA GLY A 458 15.75 -34.25 -11.12
C GLY A 458 14.67 -33.56 -10.29
N PHE A 459 13.60 -34.29 -9.94
CA PHE A 459 12.52 -33.76 -9.11
C PHE A 459 13.00 -33.23 -7.75
N LYS A 460 13.80 -34.01 -7.00
CA LYS A 460 14.33 -33.60 -5.69
C LYS A 460 15.22 -32.37 -5.79
N THR A 461 16.01 -32.25 -6.87
CA THR A 461 16.93 -31.12 -7.10
C THR A 461 16.20 -29.80 -7.32
N HIS A 462 15.08 -29.82 -8.05
CA HIS A 462 14.33 -28.62 -8.39
C HIS A 462 13.33 -28.22 -7.30
N VAL A 463 12.65 -29.20 -6.68
CA VAL A 463 11.62 -28.93 -5.66
C VAL A 463 12.18 -28.40 -4.35
N ARG A 464 13.46 -28.61 -4.02
CA ARG A 464 14.07 -28.06 -2.79
C ARG A 464 14.04 -26.53 -2.71
N LEU A 465 13.98 -25.85 -3.85
CA LEU A 465 13.92 -24.39 -3.92
C LEU A 465 12.51 -23.86 -3.62
N PHE A 466 11.49 -24.70 -3.69
CA PHE A 466 10.09 -24.30 -3.66
C PHE A 466 9.60 -24.07 -2.24
N GLN A 467 8.74 -23.08 -2.09
CA GLN A 467 7.81 -22.94 -0.97
C GLN A 467 6.53 -23.76 -1.25
N PRO A 468 5.68 -23.99 -0.23
CA PRO A 468 4.38 -24.62 -0.42
C PRO A 468 3.47 -23.92 -1.45
N GLY A 469 3.67 -22.62 -1.68
CA GLY A 469 3.00 -21.84 -2.73
C GLY A 469 3.47 -22.23 -4.13
N ASP A 470 4.78 -22.18 -4.39
CA ASP A 470 5.36 -22.54 -5.70
C ASP A 470 5.00 -23.98 -6.12
N PHE A 471 4.89 -24.90 -5.15
CA PHE A 471 4.46 -26.26 -5.43
C PHE A 471 2.97 -26.36 -5.80
N GLU A 472 2.14 -25.45 -5.27
CA GLU A 472 0.74 -25.34 -5.65
C GLU A 472 0.60 -24.82 -7.09
N ASP A 473 1.38 -23.80 -7.44
CA ASP A 473 1.45 -23.24 -8.79
C ASP A 473 1.90 -24.31 -9.81
N LEU A 474 2.88 -25.13 -9.44
CA LEU A 474 3.27 -26.29 -10.24
C LEU A 474 2.12 -27.29 -10.45
N ILE A 475 1.28 -27.55 -9.44
CA ILE A 475 0.11 -28.41 -9.59
C ILE A 475 -0.89 -27.79 -10.58
N GLU A 476 -1.09 -26.48 -10.51
CA GLU A 476 -1.99 -25.74 -11.39
C GLU A 476 -1.52 -25.76 -12.84
N GLU A 477 -0.25 -25.47 -13.09
CA GLU A 477 0.35 -25.52 -14.43
C GLU A 477 0.26 -26.93 -15.04
N ARG A 478 0.55 -27.96 -14.24
CA ARG A 478 0.37 -29.36 -14.68
C ARG A 478 -1.08 -29.68 -15.01
N ASN A 479 -2.02 -29.16 -14.22
CA ASN A 479 -3.45 -29.36 -14.47
C ASN A 479 -3.93 -28.61 -15.72
N ALA A 480 -3.37 -27.44 -16.03
CA ALA A 480 -3.57 -26.72 -17.28
C ALA A 480 -3.09 -27.56 -18.48
N ASN A 481 -1.94 -28.24 -18.32
CA ASN A 481 -1.41 -29.22 -19.27
C ASN A 481 -2.17 -30.57 -19.28
N LYS A 482 -3.29 -30.67 -18.57
CA LYS A 482 -4.15 -31.88 -18.45
C LYS A 482 -3.44 -33.08 -17.82
N LEU A 483 -2.33 -32.88 -17.13
CA LEU A 483 -1.59 -33.89 -16.38
C LEU A 483 -2.05 -33.97 -14.93
N CYS A 484 -1.80 -35.11 -14.29
CA CYS A 484 -1.99 -35.28 -12.85
C CYS A 484 -1.11 -34.28 -12.07
N GLY A 485 -1.67 -33.71 -11.00
CA GLY A 485 -0.96 -32.78 -10.12
C GLY A 485 0.24 -33.37 -9.38
N TYR A 486 0.37 -34.70 -9.30
CA TYR A 486 1.61 -35.31 -8.84
C TYR A 486 2.63 -35.32 -10.00
N THR A 487 3.73 -34.59 -9.82
CA THR A 487 4.83 -34.38 -10.79
C THR A 487 5.40 -35.65 -11.40
N LEU A 488 5.62 -36.68 -10.58
CA LEU A 488 6.18 -37.96 -11.04
C LEU A 488 5.11 -38.90 -11.66
N CYS A 489 3.89 -38.40 -11.88
CA CYS A 489 2.82 -39.15 -12.54
C CYS A 489 2.64 -38.69 -14.00
N ALA A 490 2.86 -39.60 -14.94
CA ALA A 490 2.60 -39.36 -16.37
C ALA A 490 1.12 -39.48 -16.78
N LYS A 491 0.21 -39.81 -15.84
CA LYS A 491 -1.21 -40.00 -16.19
C LYS A 491 -1.91 -38.65 -16.38
N PRO A 492 -2.84 -38.55 -17.34
CA PRO A 492 -3.69 -37.37 -17.47
C PRO A 492 -4.62 -37.24 -16.25
N LYS A 493 -5.03 -36.01 -15.95
CA LYS A 493 -6.04 -35.77 -14.91
C LYS A 493 -7.42 -36.28 -15.37
N PRO A 494 -8.33 -36.64 -14.44
CA PRO A 494 -9.67 -37.08 -14.78
C PRO A 494 -10.42 -35.99 -15.58
N GLN A 495 -11.25 -36.40 -16.54
CA GLN A 495 -12.14 -35.45 -17.22
C GLN A 495 -13.17 -34.88 -16.23
N PRO A 496 -13.57 -33.60 -16.39
CA PRO A 496 -14.57 -32.98 -15.54
C PRO A 496 -15.89 -33.74 -15.63
N SER A 497 -16.41 -34.16 -14.49
CA SER A 497 -17.64 -34.97 -14.41
C SER A 497 -18.88 -34.08 -14.27
N ARG A 498 -19.94 -34.33 -15.06
CA ARG A 498 -21.20 -33.56 -14.99
C ARG A 498 -21.88 -33.70 -13.60
N GLY A 499 -22.11 -32.59 -12.91
CA GLY A 499 -22.86 -32.50 -11.65
C GLY A 499 -22.36 -31.36 -10.73
N GLY A 500 -23.02 -31.14 -9.58
CA GLY A 500 -22.73 -30.04 -8.64
C GLY A 500 -21.34 -30.05 -7.97
N PRO A 501 -21.01 -29.04 -7.14
CA PRO A 501 -19.65 -28.78 -6.63
C PRO A 501 -19.10 -29.83 -5.66
N TRP A 502 -19.95 -30.67 -5.09
CA TRP A 502 -19.57 -31.68 -4.09
C TRP A 502 -19.69 -33.10 -4.67
N LYS A 503 -18.83 -34.01 -4.18
CA LYS A 503 -18.89 -35.44 -4.49
C LYS A 503 -18.88 -36.27 -3.20
N LEU A 504 -19.84 -37.19 -3.10
CA LEU A 504 -19.90 -38.17 -2.00
C LEU A 504 -18.94 -39.32 -2.30
N MET A 505 -18.04 -39.60 -1.36
CA MET A 505 -17.10 -40.71 -1.40
C MET A 505 -17.55 -41.82 -0.45
N ASN A 506 -17.27 -43.08 -0.82
CA ASN A 506 -17.42 -44.24 0.06
C ASN A 506 -18.82 -44.39 0.70
N VAL A 507 -19.87 -44.17 -0.09
CA VAL A 507 -21.26 -44.33 0.37
C VAL A 507 -21.46 -45.77 0.84
N GLY A 508 -21.58 -45.97 2.15
CA GLY A 508 -21.75 -47.29 2.78
C GLY A 508 -20.50 -47.91 3.42
N SER A 509 -19.35 -47.22 3.47
CA SER A 509 -18.17 -47.65 4.24
C SER A 509 -17.95 -46.76 5.48
N LYS A 510 -17.08 -47.20 6.41
CA LYS A 510 -16.70 -46.41 7.61
C LYS A 510 -15.97 -45.10 7.27
N ASP A 511 -15.42 -44.99 6.07
CA ASP A 511 -14.65 -43.83 5.59
C ASP A 511 -15.48 -42.93 4.66
N PHE A 512 -16.73 -42.64 5.04
CA PHE A 512 -17.62 -41.73 4.31
C PHE A 512 -17.08 -40.29 4.35
N GLY A 513 -16.97 -39.64 3.18
CA GLY A 513 -16.45 -38.28 3.07
C GLY A 513 -17.15 -37.45 2.01
N ILE A 514 -17.38 -36.18 2.31
CA ILE A 514 -17.86 -35.16 1.35
C ILE A 514 -16.63 -34.35 0.95
N VAL A 515 -16.29 -34.34 -0.34
CA VAL A 515 -15.08 -33.65 -0.84
C VAL A 515 -15.45 -32.73 -1.98
N ASP A 516 -14.77 -31.59 -2.07
CA ASP A 516 -14.89 -30.67 -3.20
C ASP A 516 -14.45 -31.38 -4.49
N ARG A 517 -15.30 -31.29 -5.51
CA ARG A 517 -15.07 -31.94 -6.79
C ARG A 517 -13.88 -31.34 -7.54
N LYS A 518 -13.71 -30.01 -7.50
CA LYS A 518 -12.59 -29.32 -8.14
C LYS A 518 -11.27 -29.79 -7.56
N GLU A 519 -11.22 -29.98 -6.24
CA GLU A 519 -10.05 -30.47 -5.56
C GLU A 519 -9.70 -31.88 -6.09
N MET A 520 -10.66 -32.80 -6.12
CA MET A 520 -10.44 -34.18 -6.61
C MET A 520 -10.02 -34.30 -8.08
N GLU A 521 -10.45 -33.38 -8.93
CA GLU A 521 -10.13 -33.39 -10.36
C GLU A 521 -8.68 -32.99 -10.68
N ARG A 522 -7.90 -32.59 -9.66
CA ARG A 522 -6.47 -32.25 -9.77
C ARG A 522 -5.56 -33.47 -9.87
N TRP A 523 -6.03 -34.65 -9.43
CA TRP A 523 -5.22 -35.87 -9.37
C TRP A 523 -5.89 -37.06 -10.07
N CYS A 524 -5.09 -37.95 -10.64
CA CYS A 524 -5.60 -39.17 -11.28
C CYS A 524 -6.06 -40.25 -10.27
N SER A 525 -5.58 -40.19 -9.02
CA SER A 525 -5.97 -41.09 -7.93
C SER A 525 -5.76 -40.44 -6.56
N GLN A 526 -6.44 -40.98 -5.53
CA GLN A 526 -6.23 -40.58 -4.13
C GLN A 526 -4.80 -40.81 -3.66
N ASP A 527 -4.14 -41.84 -4.16
CA ASP A 527 -2.74 -42.09 -3.80
C ASP A 527 -1.80 -41.05 -4.41
N CYS A 528 -2.10 -40.51 -5.59
CA CYS A 528 -1.32 -39.39 -6.14
C CYS A 528 -1.54 -38.10 -5.32
N LYS A 529 -2.77 -37.87 -4.84
CA LYS A 529 -3.06 -36.78 -3.90
C LYS A 529 -2.21 -36.90 -2.63
N ARG A 530 -2.18 -38.09 -2.01
CA ARG A 530 -1.40 -38.35 -0.80
C ARG A 530 0.10 -38.17 -1.02
N ARG A 531 0.64 -38.64 -2.15
CA ARG A 531 2.07 -38.47 -2.51
C ARG A 531 2.45 -37.01 -2.73
N ALA A 532 1.61 -36.24 -3.43
CA ALA A 532 1.86 -34.81 -3.64
C ALA A 532 1.80 -34.03 -2.31
N LEU A 533 0.83 -34.34 -1.44
CA LEU A 533 0.75 -33.73 -0.11
C LEU A 533 1.94 -34.11 0.78
N TYR A 534 2.43 -35.35 0.68
CA TYR A 534 3.63 -35.79 1.42
C TYR A 534 4.85 -34.93 1.09
N VAL A 535 5.04 -34.58 -0.19
CA VAL A 535 6.11 -33.66 -0.60
C VAL A 535 5.84 -32.25 -0.10
N LYS A 536 4.62 -31.73 -0.29
CA LYS A 536 4.26 -30.35 0.08
C LYS A 536 4.52 -30.04 1.56
N VAL A 537 4.25 -30.98 2.45
CA VAL A 537 4.43 -30.81 3.91
C VAL A 537 5.91 -30.74 4.32
N GLN A 538 6.83 -31.25 3.48
CA GLN A 538 8.28 -31.19 3.74
C GLN A 538 8.93 -29.88 3.26
N LEU A 539 8.21 -29.07 2.47
CA LEU A 539 8.74 -27.80 1.95
C LEU A 539 8.83 -26.74 3.04
N SER A 540 9.86 -25.90 2.99
CA SER A 540 10.03 -24.80 3.94
C SER A 540 9.13 -23.62 3.59
N GLU A 541 8.53 -23.02 4.60
CA GLU A 541 7.81 -21.74 4.47
C GLU A 541 8.75 -20.56 4.26
N THR A 542 10.06 -20.71 4.54
CA THR A 542 11.08 -19.66 4.34
C THR A 542 11.58 -19.66 2.88
N ALA A 543 11.62 -18.48 2.26
CA ALA A 543 12.03 -18.33 0.86
C ALA A 543 13.48 -18.79 0.62
N ALA A 544 13.78 -19.28 -0.59
CA ALA A 544 15.10 -19.82 -0.93
C ALA A 544 16.26 -18.82 -0.69
N TRP A 545 16.08 -17.54 -1.00
CA TRP A 545 17.09 -16.50 -0.80
C TRP A 545 17.33 -16.12 0.67
N GLU A 546 16.43 -16.50 1.57
CA GLU A 546 16.55 -16.26 3.02
C GLU A 546 17.18 -17.45 3.76
N ARG A 547 17.36 -18.59 3.08
CA ARG A 547 17.92 -19.83 3.66
C ARG A 547 19.45 -19.88 3.71
N ALA A 548 20.14 -18.77 3.48
CA ALA A 548 21.61 -18.71 3.49
C ALA A 548 22.20 -19.21 4.82
N GLY A 549 22.91 -20.35 4.77
CA GLY A 549 23.55 -20.98 5.93
C GLY A 549 22.69 -22.03 6.67
N ILE A 550 21.49 -22.34 6.18
CA ILE A 550 20.64 -23.44 6.68
C ILE A 550 20.93 -24.69 5.83
N PRO A 551 21.04 -25.89 6.40
CA PRO A 551 21.23 -27.13 5.64
C PRO A 551 20.11 -27.33 4.60
N ASP A 552 20.48 -27.82 3.40
CA ASP A 552 19.55 -28.14 2.32
C ASP A 552 18.47 -29.14 2.84
N ILE A 553 17.22 -28.94 2.41
CA ILE A 553 16.09 -29.82 2.80
C ILE A 553 16.17 -31.10 1.97
N GLU A 554 16.28 -32.23 2.64
CA GLU A 554 16.15 -33.54 2.01
C GLU A 554 14.68 -33.91 1.83
N ILE A 555 14.24 -34.03 0.58
CA ILE A 555 12.86 -34.41 0.24
C ILE A 555 12.77 -35.93 0.10
N GLU A 556 11.94 -36.55 0.92
CA GLU A 556 11.62 -37.99 0.86
C GLU A 556 10.36 -38.25 0.04
N LEU A 557 10.33 -39.35 -0.73
CA LEU A 557 9.14 -39.80 -1.44
C LEU A 557 8.40 -40.89 -0.67
N MET A 558 7.06 -40.86 -0.73
CA MET A 558 6.21 -41.81 -0.02
C MET A 558 6.34 -43.23 -0.60
N GLY A 559 6.89 -44.16 0.20
CA GLY A 559 7.15 -45.56 -0.19
C GLY A 559 8.60 -45.87 -0.55
N GLU A 560 9.50 -44.88 -0.47
CA GLU A 560 10.94 -45.05 -0.60
C GLU A 560 11.47 -45.80 0.64
N ALA A 561 12.11 -46.97 0.45
CA ALA A 561 12.76 -47.67 1.56
C ALA A 561 14.00 -46.87 1.97
N GLN A 562 14.22 -46.64 3.27
CA GLN A 562 15.46 -46.06 3.78
C GLN A 562 16.62 -47.01 3.45
N PHE A 563 17.33 -46.78 2.34
CA PHE A 563 18.44 -47.61 1.91
C PHE A 563 19.66 -47.37 2.81
N THR A 564 19.94 -48.31 3.70
CA THR A 564 21.20 -48.41 4.45
C THR A 564 22.24 -49.20 3.64
N THR A 565 22.84 -48.63 2.59
CA THR A 565 24.16 -49.06 2.07
C THR A 565 24.64 -48.17 0.91
N LYS A 566 25.88 -47.69 1.02
CA LYS A 566 26.60 -46.84 0.07
C LYS A 566 26.81 -47.52 -1.29
N ASP A 567 26.13 -47.03 -2.32
CA ASP A 567 26.50 -47.25 -3.73
C ASP A 567 27.17 -45.99 -4.31
N SER A 568 28.21 -46.19 -5.12
CA SER A 568 29.11 -45.15 -5.64
C SER A 568 28.45 -44.10 -6.53
N VAL A 569 27.23 -44.35 -7.02
CA VAL A 569 26.45 -43.38 -7.82
C VAL A 569 25.77 -42.34 -6.92
N SER A 570 25.43 -42.68 -5.66
CA SER A 570 24.85 -41.73 -4.69
C SER A 570 25.88 -40.75 -4.13
N GLN A 571 27.17 -41.08 -4.16
CA GLN A 571 28.23 -40.20 -3.64
C GLN A 571 28.40 -38.92 -4.48
N ALA A 572 28.11 -38.96 -5.78
CA ALA A 572 28.17 -37.76 -6.62
C ALA A 572 27.00 -36.80 -6.34
N THR A 573 25.83 -37.34 -5.98
CA THR A 573 24.63 -36.55 -5.65
C THR A 573 24.68 -36.00 -4.22
N GLU A 574 25.19 -36.78 -3.26
CA GLU A 574 25.45 -36.33 -1.88
C GLU A 574 26.56 -35.26 -1.82
N ALA A 575 27.60 -35.38 -2.65
CA ALA A 575 28.67 -34.37 -2.72
C ALA A 575 28.17 -33.02 -3.26
N VAL A 576 27.19 -33.01 -4.16
CA VAL A 576 26.53 -31.78 -4.60
C VAL A 576 25.59 -31.27 -3.52
N GLY A 577 24.89 -32.17 -2.80
CA GLY A 577 23.98 -31.87 -1.68
C GLY A 577 24.62 -31.14 -0.49
N HIS A 578 25.91 -31.40 -0.21
CA HIS A 578 26.65 -30.79 0.89
C HIS A 578 27.27 -29.41 0.61
N LEU A 579 27.12 -28.87 -0.61
CA LEU A 579 27.57 -27.51 -0.94
C LEU A 579 26.49 -26.50 -0.53
N THR A 580 26.87 -25.42 0.16
CA THR A 580 25.94 -24.34 0.48
C THR A 580 25.47 -23.67 -0.83
N LEU A 581 24.27 -23.08 -0.84
CA LEU A 581 23.71 -22.36 -2.00
C LEU A 581 24.70 -21.34 -2.63
N ASN A 582 25.61 -20.78 -1.82
CA ASN A 582 26.64 -19.85 -2.29
C ASN A 582 27.84 -20.53 -2.97
N ASP A 583 28.14 -21.79 -2.63
CA ASP A 583 29.30 -22.53 -3.14
C ASP A 583 29.04 -23.22 -4.50
N ARG A 584 27.78 -23.31 -4.93
CA ARG A 584 27.39 -23.93 -6.22
C ARG A 584 27.53 -22.99 -7.43
N LYS A 585 27.34 -21.67 -7.24
CA LYS A 585 27.51 -20.65 -8.30
C LYS A 585 28.89 -20.66 -8.98
N PRO A 586 30.03 -20.70 -8.25
CA PRO A 586 31.34 -20.66 -8.90
C PRO A 586 31.62 -21.88 -9.79
N THR A 587 31.08 -23.06 -9.47
CA THR A 587 31.32 -24.29 -10.22
C THR A 587 30.54 -24.37 -11.53
N GLU A 588 29.30 -23.88 -11.57
CA GLU A 588 28.47 -23.87 -12.77
C GLU A 588 28.93 -22.78 -13.76
N ASP A 589 29.26 -21.59 -13.25
CA ASP A 589 29.79 -20.50 -14.07
C ASP A 589 31.15 -20.85 -14.67
N MET A 590 32.04 -21.52 -13.92
CA MET A 590 33.33 -21.97 -14.46
C MET A 590 33.19 -23.05 -15.54
N ALA A 591 32.23 -23.97 -15.40
CA ALA A 591 31.99 -25.02 -16.39
C ALA A 591 31.36 -24.44 -17.68
N ALA A 592 30.44 -23.49 -17.55
CA ALA A 592 29.86 -22.77 -18.67
C ALA A 592 30.89 -21.90 -19.41
N LEU A 593 31.74 -21.16 -18.67
CA LEU A 593 32.83 -20.35 -19.23
C LEU A 593 33.93 -21.18 -19.90
N ALA A 594 34.21 -22.39 -19.41
CA ALA A 594 35.17 -23.30 -20.05
C ALA A 594 34.63 -23.88 -21.37
N LEU A 595 33.33 -24.16 -21.43
CA LEU A 595 32.65 -24.66 -22.62
C LEU A 595 32.56 -23.58 -23.72
N GLU A 596 32.27 -22.33 -23.34
CA GLU A 596 32.24 -21.19 -24.26
C GLU A 596 33.64 -20.82 -24.82
N ARG A 597 34.71 -21.21 -24.13
CA ARG A 597 36.11 -20.99 -24.56
C ARG A 597 36.70 -22.14 -25.40
N GLY A 598 35.97 -23.25 -25.53
CA GLY A 598 36.38 -24.38 -26.38
C GLY A 598 37.52 -25.25 -25.83
N ASP A 599 37.77 -25.24 -24.52
CA ASP A 599 38.82 -26.05 -23.90
C ASP A 599 38.37 -27.53 -23.73
N ASN A 600 38.86 -28.41 -24.62
CA ASN A 600 38.69 -29.86 -24.52
C ASN A 600 39.93 -30.49 -23.84
N GLY A 601 40.02 -30.44 -22.51
CA GLY A 601 41.14 -31.02 -21.77
C GLY A 601 40.72 -31.65 -20.44
N THR A 602 41.07 -32.93 -20.26
CA THR A 602 40.81 -33.72 -19.04
C THR A 602 41.46 -33.10 -17.79
N ALA A 603 40.66 -32.98 -16.72
CA ALA A 603 41.04 -32.38 -15.44
C ALA A 603 42.30 -32.98 -14.82
N THR A 604 43.23 -32.12 -14.40
CA THR A 604 44.28 -32.43 -13.43
C THR A 604 44.22 -31.43 -12.26
N ALA A 605 44.58 -31.92 -11.07
CA ALA A 605 44.33 -31.36 -9.73
C ALA A 605 44.84 -29.91 -9.51
N PRO A 606 44.29 -29.16 -8.53
CA PRO A 606 44.48 -27.71 -8.42
C PRO A 606 45.86 -27.34 -7.86
N GLY A 607 46.66 -26.66 -8.66
CA GLY A 607 47.83 -25.90 -8.20
C GLY A 607 47.45 -24.43 -7.98
N THR A 608 47.81 -23.89 -6.81
CA THR A 608 47.63 -22.48 -6.42
C THR A 608 48.31 -21.53 -7.41
N VAL A 609 47.52 -20.69 -8.09
CA VAL A 609 48.02 -19.53 -8.85
C VAL A 609 47.96 -18.30 -7.95
N THR A 610 49.11 -17.66 -7.73
CA THR A 610 49.20 -16.41 -6.95
C THR A 610 49.03 -15.23 -7.90
N LEU A 611 47.96 -14.46 -7.75
CA LEU A 611 47.72 -13.21 -8.48
C LEU A 611 48.19 -12.02 -7.63
N THR A 612 49.18 -11.29 -8.13
CA THR A 612 49.64 -10.04 -7.52
C THR A 612 48.89 -8.86 -8.15
N ILE A 613 47.97 -8.26 -7.40
CA ILE A 613 47.28 -7.03 -7.81
C ILE A 613 48.22 -5.86 -7.51
N ARG A 614 48.55 -5.05 -8.52
CA ARG A 614 49.16 -3.72 -8.35
C ARG A 614 48.10 -2.67 -8.67
N GLU A 615 47.71 -1.90 -7.67
CA GLU A 615 46.89 -0.71 -7.87
C GLU A 615 47.71 0.39 -8.55
N LYS A 616 47.14 1.00 -9.59
CA LYS A 616 47.69 2.19 -10.23
C LYS A 616 47.11 3.38 -9.48
N GLU A 617 47.97 4.18 -8.85
CA GLU A 617 47.55 5.43 -8.22
C GLU A 617 46.97 6.37 -9.29
N VAL A 618 45.74 6.83 -9.06
CA VAL A 618 45.07 7.85 -9.86
C VAL A 618 45.01 9.11 -9.01
N ALA A 619 45.60 10.19 -9.50
CA ALA A 619 45.52 11.49 -8.82
C ALA A 619 44.07 12.00 -8.81
N PRO A 620 43.62 12.66 -7.72
CA PRO A 620 42.30 13.28 -7.69
C PRO A 620 42.22 14.43 -8.70
N PRO A 621 41.04 14.70 -9.28
CA PRO A 621 40.86 15.83 -10.18
C PRO A 621 41.07 17.14 -9.43
N VAL A 622 41.71 18.09 -10.10
CA VAL A 622 41.94 19.46 -9.61
C VAL A 622 40.60 20.19 -9.60
N GLU A 623 40.21 20.77 -8.46
CA GLU A 623 39.06 21.69 -8.40
C GLU A 623 39.37 22.94 -9.22
N PRO A 624 38.47 23.40 -10.11
CA PRO A 624 38.69 24.65 -10.81
C PRO A 624 38.49 25.84 -9.85
N ASP A 625 39.41 26.80 -9.94
CA ASP A 625 39.35 28.07 -9.22
C ASP A 625 38.02 28.78 -9.49
N SER A 626 37.43 29.33 -8.42
CA SER A 626 36.33 30.28 -8.51
C SER A 626 36.84 31.54 -9.19
N ASP A 627 36.44 31.78 -10.43
CA ASP A 627 36.19 33.08 -11.07
C ASP A 627 36.23 32.88 -12.60
N GLU A 628 35.09 32.59 -13.23
CA GLU A 628 34.82 32.96 -14.64
C GLU A 628 33.35 32.70 -15.02
N GLU A 629 32.83 33.59 -15.87
CA GLU A 629 31.42 33.87 -16.18
C GLU A 629 30.69 32.79 -17.01
N ASP A 630 29.36 32.86 -16.94
CA ASP A 630 28.32 32.10 -17.65
C ASP A 630 28.65 31.59 -19.07
N SER A 631 28.35 30.31 -19.35
CA SER A 631 27.73 29.92 -20.63
C SER A 631 26.83 28.68 -20.51
N GLU A 632 25.66 28.79 -21.13
CA GLU A 632 24.47 27.95 -20.94
C GLU A 632 24.50 26.60 -21.69
N HIS A 633 25.67 26.04 -22.04
CA HIS A 633 25.78 24.88 -22.94
C HIS A 633 26.30 23.57 -22.33
N GLU A 634 26.64 23.52 -21.03
CA GLU A 634 27.24 22.34 -20.40
C GLU A 634 26.33 21.52 -19.46
N ARG A 635 25.01 21.72 -19.46
CA ARG A 635 24.07 20.94 -18.62
C ARG A 635 23.41 19.75 -19.29
N ILE A 636 23.95 19.26 -20.41
CA ILE A 636 23.43 18.07 -21.12
C ILE A 636 24.56 17.06 -21.35
N ALA A 637 25.10 16.50 -20.27
CA ALA A 637 26.06 15.39 -20.35
C ALA A 637 25.82 14.25 -19.35
N HIS A 638 24.67 14.23 -18.67
CA HIS A 638 24.35 13.20 -17.66
C HIS A 638 23.18 12.27 -18.02
N MET A 639 22.73 12.28 -19.27
CA MET A 639 21.70 11.35 -19.77
C MET A 639 22.16 10.58 -21.02
N LEU A 640 23.23 9.80 -20.90
CA LEU A 640 23.56 8.76 -21.88
C LEU A 640 23.71 7.43 -21.16
N ILE A 641 22.72 6.56 -21.37
CA ILE A 641 22.78 5.13 -21.04
C ILE A 641 23.80 4.48 -21.98
N GLU A 642 24.81 3.81 -21.44
CA GLU A 642 25.75 3.01 -22.23
C GLU A 642 25.00 1.92 -23.00
N GLY A 643 25.05 1.96 -24.35
CA GLY A 643 24.68 0.81 -25.19
C GLY A 643 23.85 1.05 -26.45
N HIS A 644 23.37 2.27 -26.75
CA HIS A 644 22.56 2.49 -27.98
C HIS A 644 23.38 3.14 -29.11
N LYS A 645 23.55 2.43 -30.24
CA LYS A 645 24.09 2.99 -31.50
C LYS A 645 22.93 3.22 -32.49
N PRO A 646 22.53 4.46 -32.80
CA PRO A 646 21.63 4.73 -33.90
C PRO A 646 22.38 4.62 -35.24
N GLY A 647 21.74 4.01 -36.24
CA GLY A 647 22.31 3.70 -37.54
C GLY A 647 22.73 4.93 -38.35
N ARG A 648 23.85 4.78 -39.08
CA ARG A 648 24.35 5.69 -40.12
C ARG A 648 23.25 5.97 -41.15
N GLY A 649 22.68 7.17 -41.13
CA GLY A 649 21.71 7.59 -42.15
C GLY A 649 21.11 8.99 -41.97
N LYS A 650 21.18 9.58 -40.77
CA LYS A 650 20.59 10.91 -40.51
C LYS A 650 21.59 12.00 -40.08
N ALA A 651 22.88 11.73 -40.10
CA ALA A 651 23.91 12.74 -39.79
C ALA A 651 24.19 13.70 -40.96
N LYS A 652 23.91 13.31 -42.21
CA LYS A 652 24.25 14.12 -43.39
C LYS A 652 23.26 15.25 -43.73
N ALA A 653 22.04 15.22 -43.17
CA ALA A 653 21.03 16.24 -43.46
C ALA A 653 21.13 17.46 -42.53
N HIS A 654 22.01 17.41 -41.52
CA HIS A 654 22.14 18.47 -40.51
C HIS A 654 23.42 19.30 -40.67
N GLU A 655 24.44 18.78 -41.38
CA GLU A 655 25.65 19.53 -41.72
C GLU A 655 25.44 20.48 -42.91
N GLU A 656 24.65 20.10 -43.92
CA GLU A 656 24.37 20.98 -45.09
C GLU A 656 23.41 22.15 -44.77
N ALA A 657 22.66 22.09 -43.67
CA ALA A 657 21.74 23.16 -43.28
C ALA A 657 22.38 24.27 -42.43
N ILE A 658 23.62 24.08 -41.97
CA ILE A 658 24.33 25.03 -41.10
C ILE A 658 25.34 25.88 -41.90
N GLU A 659 25.85 25.40 -43.04
CA GLU A 659 26.74 26.19 -43.91
C GLU A 659 26.00 27.26 -44.75
N ASP A 660 24.71 27.10 -45.06
CA ASP A 660 23.94 28.08 -45.86
C ASP A 660 23.36 29.26 -45.05
N ALA A 661 23.66 29.37 -43.75
CA ALA A 661 23.16 30.45 -42.88
C ALA A 661 24.26 31.42 -42.40
N GLN A 662 25.49 31.31 -42.91
CA GLN A 662 26.60 32.22 -42.55
C GLN A 662 27.37 32.82 -43.74
N ASP A 663 26.73 32.98 -44.91
CA ASP A 663 27.17 33.92 -45.95
C ASP A 663 26.01 34.82 -46.45
#